data_AF-A0A0A2K8H3-F1
#
_entry.id   AF-A0A0A2K8H3-F1
#
_cell.length_a   1.000
_cell.length_b   1.000
_cell.length_c   1.000
_cell.angle_alpha   90.00
_cell.angle_beta   90.00
_cell.angle_gamma   90.00
#
_symmetry.space_group_name_H-M   'P 1'
#
loop_
_entity.id
_entity.type
_entity.pdbx_description
1 polymer ?
#
loop_
_entity_poly.entity_id
_entity_poly.type
_entity_poly.pdbx_seq_one_letter_code
_entity_poly.pdbx_strand_id
1 'polypeptide(L)'
;MTHPAVLAVALLGLQAGALPDRDDPAILRRACPDYTSYASTPHAPYSGGPLNLPFQRPAEPCRTFSSPAVEKVIDDITSRLVDKDLAQLFRNAFPNTLDTTIRWHTNGSTSSGTNARRDGAQWTGVQTFVVTGDINAEWLRDSTNQLTNYQKLAAKDKSLYSLILGAINTQSEFVIQSPYCNAFQPPALSGIKPEASSQKDTVHPAYDESFVFECKYELDSLAHFLQLGTEFYENTGSTEFLTDRWYKALQTVLGTIDAESQPTFNTQGQFVQNQYTFQRETTIGTETLNLAGVGNPLNSDTGLIRSAFRPSDDATILGFFIPPNAMMSVQLQKTAKVIKAAGGPESLVADLQERGTKLAKAVRDHGIVQHPKYGDVYAFEVDGYGSRILMDDANIPSLLSLPYLSFLDKSDPVYQNTRKMITDKASNPYYLVGPQFHGIGGPHIGLENAWPMSLLVQAMTSDDDAEIIGNLNLVRNSSLLGLVHESINVNNIKDYTRPWFSWANSVFAQTVLKIAAERPHLIFGINAKPYTIQRKANFNFPLILTIYPRWDPHTFVPIALGIILDNLIRYVIGHVLMSILILETVEKQANGSELGNKKPPSSRKLFRTIAVLYRKGGLRLLFNGIGSACTYWVIHSSVAKLSSILLPSPVAYIVASVLLAETRFLWTARIILPRDQLHLVSESRDRQRWKALVIPTLVYAMADAVMMHVPALFDSDLALSDEEIAIAGLSYIVGSDILIAGFMLFAHLFLLLPSYIVLILVQASLLPPACETLVFASTPQRRGRRVGEIFEVNRGPLKAQEAVRMVGVVPLLWCLELHGKMCLCLFGVAAVVHSAVYYMK
;
A
#
# COMPACT_ATOMS: atom_id res chain seq x y z
N MET A 1 -37.86 47.52 -53.33
CA MET A 1 -37.92 48.56 -52.28
C MET A 1 -38.20 47.84 -50.96
N THR A 2 -37.17 47.31 -50.30
CA THR A 2 -36.36 47.96 -49.23
C THR A 2 -37.17 48.23 -47.95
N HIS A 3 -36.92 47.49 -46.87
CA HIS A 3 -35.95 47.92 -45.86
C HIS A 3 -35.56 46.79 -44.87
N PRO A 4 -34.31 46.79 -44.36
CA PRO A 4 -33.72 45.72 -43.57
C PRO A 4 -33.72 46.04 -42.06
N ALA A 5 -34.15 45.09 -41.23
CA ALA A 5 -34.02 45.21 -39.77
C ALA A 5 -33.71 43.87 -39.05
N VAL A 6 -33.35 42.81 -39.79
CA VAL A 6 -33.14 41.47 -39.19
C VAL A 6 -31.67 41.03 -39.18
N LEU A 7 -30.73 41.82 -39.73
CA LEU A 7 -29.32 41.43 -39.78
C LEU A 7 -28.37 42.14 -38.79
N ALA A 8 -28.88 42.92 -37.84
CA ALA A 8 -28.04 43.69 -36.91
C ALA A 8 -27.86 43.04 -35.51
N VAL A 9 -28.60 41.99 -35.17
CA VAL A 9 -28.47 41.30 -33.86
C VAL A 9 -27.60 40.03 -33.95
N ALA A 10 -27.39 39.48 -35.14
CA ALA A 10 -26.56 38.28 -35.34
C ALA A 10 -25.05 38.57 -35.48
N LEU A 11 -24.63 39.85 -35.51
CA LEU A 11 -23.22 40.26 -35.67
C LEU A 11 -22.61 40.93 -34.44
N LEU A 12 -23.36 41.09 -33.34
CA LEU A 12 -22.83 41.53 -32.03
C LEU A 12 -22.42 40.35 -31.11
N GLY A 13 -22.63 39.10 -31.55
CA GLY A 13 -22.18 37.89 -30.83
C GLY A 13 -20.78 37.40 -31.17
N LEU A 14 -20.09 38.04 -32.12
CA LEU A 14 -18.77 37.64 -32.62
C LEU A 14 -17.72 38.72 -32.36
N GLN A 15 -17.69 39.28 -31.14
CA GLN A 15 -16.56 40.06 -30.64
C GLN A 15 -16.60 40.28 -29.11
N ALA A 16 -17.10 39.30 -28.34
CA ALA A 16 -16.78 39.23 -26.91
C ALA A 16 -15.38 38.61 -26.77
N GLY A 17 -14.35 39.44 -27.04
CA GLY A 17 -13.00 39.16 -26.59
C GLY A 17 -12.99 38.89 -25.09
N ALA A 18 -12.10 37.98 -24.68
CA ALA A 18 -11.88 37.56 -23.31
C ALA A 18 -11.94 38.74 -22.32
N LEU A 19 -12.96 38.73 -21.47
CA LEU A 19 -12.96 39.50 -20.23
C LEU A 19 -11.88 38.88 -19.31
N PRO A 20 -10.99 39.67 -18.67
CA PRO A 20 -9.79 39.13 -18.03
C PRO A 20 -10.02 38.21 -16.81
N ASP A 21 -11.24 38.05 -16.32
CA ASP A 21 -11.54 37.39 -15.04
C ASP A 21 -12.62 36.28 -15.12
N ARG A 22 -13.06 35.88 -16.32
CA ARG A 22 -14.15 34.88 -16.46
C ARG A 22 -13.75 33.46 -16.09
N ASP A 23 -12.45 33.17 -16.10
CA ASP A 23 -11.86 31.86 -15.78
C ASP A 23 -11.15 31.85 -14.42
N ASP A 24 -11.36 32.87 -13.56
CA ASP A 24 -10.81 32.85 -12.19
C ASP A 24 -11.48 31.69 -11.40
N PRO A 25 -10.72 30.66 -11.00
CA PRO A 25 -11.25 29.53 -10.24
C PRO A 25 -11.88 29.95 -8.91
N ALA A 26 -11.45 31.07 -8.33
CA ALA A 26 -12.00 31.60 -7.08
C ALA A 26 -13.40 32.20 -7.27
N ILE A 27 -13.68 32.81 -8.44
CA ILE A 27 -15.01 33.32 -8.79
C ILE A 27 -15.94 32.16 -9.12
N LEU A 28 -15.47 31.17 -9.89
CA LEU A 28 -16.25 29.97 -10.22
C LEU A 28 -16.62 29.15 -8.97
N ARG A 29 -15.74 29.10 -7.96
CA ARG A 29 -16.02 28.46 -6.67
C ARG A 29 -17.18 29.08 -5.90
N ARG A 30 -17.36 30.40 -5.99
CA ARG A 30 -18.47 31.10 -5.32
C ARG A 30 -19.83 30.81 -5.96
N ALA A 31 -19.85 30.32 -7.19
CA ALA A 31 -21.04 29.95 -7.94
C ALA A 31 -21.37 28.45 -7.83
N CYS A 32 -20.61 27.68 -7.05
CA CYS A 32 -20.87 26.25 -6.86
C CYS A 32 -22.20 26.04 -6.13
N PRO A 33 -23.09 25.19 -6.66
CA PRO A 33 -24.34 24.89 -5.99
C PRO A 33 -24.08 24.11 -4.70
N ASP A 34 -25.03 24.20 -3.76
CA ASP A 34 -25.12 23.27 -2.65
C ASP A 34 -25.23 21.84 -3.19
N TYR A 35 -24.39 20.93 -2.67
CA TYR A 35 -24.27 19.60 -3.25
C TYR A 35 -25.46 18.70 -2.89
N THR A 36 -26.11 18.89 -1.74
CA THR A 36 -27.34 18.16 -1.39
C THR A 36 -28.43 18.44 -2.43
N SER A 37 -28.61 19.72 -2.76
CA SER A 37 -29.55 20.17 -3.77
C SER A 37 -29.16 19.66 -5.17
N TYR A 38 -27.88 19.72 -5.51
CA TYR A 38 -27.35 19.19 -6.77
C TYR A 38 -27.63 17.68 -6.90
N ALA A 39 -27.20 16.87 -5.94
CA ALA A 39 -27.35 15.42 -5.92
C ALA A 39 -28.81 14.94 -6.01
N SER A 40 -29.78 15.80 -5.68
CA SER A 40 -31.21 15.50 -5.76
C SER A 40 -31.80 15.62 -7.17
N THR A 41 -31.01 16.03 -8.17
CA THR A 41 -31.48 16.21 -9.55
C THR A 41 -30.57 15.53 -10.58
N PRO A 42 -31.11 15.08 -11.73
CA PRO A 42 -30.30 14.44 -12.77
C PRO A 42 -29.55 15.47 -13.63
N HIS A 43 -28.29 15.16 -13.97
CA HIS A 43 -27.45 15.99 -14.83
C HIS A 43 -26.84 15.19 -15.99
N ALA A 44 -26.68 15.86 -17.13
CA ALA A 44 -25.90 15.35 -18.26
C ALA A 44 -24.38 15.48 -17.99
N PRO A 45 -23.53 14.66 -18.63
CA PRO A 45 -23.87 13.59 -19.57
C PRO A 45 -24.47 12.36 -18.87
N TYR A 46 -25.42 11.68 -19.53
CA TYR A 46 -25.98 10.43 -19.02
C TYR A 46 -25.17 9.23 -19.49
N SER A 47 -25.26 8.11 -18.76
CA SER A 47 -24.50 6.88 -19.01
C SER A 47 -24.69 6.29 -20.42
N GLY A 48 -25.87 6.49 -21.02
CA GLY A 48 -26.27 5.82 -22.27
C GLY A 48 -26.46 4.30 -22.12
N GLY A 49 -26.62 3.80 -20.89
CA GLY A 49 -27.08 2.44 -20.56
C GLY A 49 -28.60 2.36 -20.40
N PRO A 50 -29.17 1.17 -20.11
CA PRO A 50 -30.62 0.99 -19.96
C PRO A 50 -31.27 1.85 -18.86
N LEU A 51 -30.59 2.12 -17.74
CA LEU A 51 -31.07 3.01 -16.69
C LEU A 51 -30.80 4.49 -17.01
N ASN A 52 -29.87 4.74 -17.93
CA ASN A 52 -29.43 6.06 -18.35
C ASN A 52 -29.05 6.97 -17.16
N LEU A 53 -28.26 6.43 -16.22
CA LEU A 53 -27.91 7.12 -14.97
C LEU A 53 -27.25 8.49 -15.22
N PRO A 54 -27.58 9.51 -14.42
CA PRO A 54 -27.02 10.85 -14.57
C PRO A 54 -25.59 10.97 -14.05
N PHE A 55 -24.89 12.00 -14.52
CA PHE A 55 -23.62 12.44 -13.94
C PHE A 55 -23.86 13.19 -12.63
N GLN A 56 -23.04 12.93 -11.60
CA GLN A 56 -23.19 13.56 -10.29
C GLN A 56 -21.90 14.12 -9.70
N ARG A 57 -20.80 14.17 -10.45
CA ARG A 57 -19.61 14.86 -9.94
C ARG A 57 -19.81 16.37 -10.08
N PRO A 58 -19.41 17.18 -9.08
CA PRO A 58 -19.35 18.63 -9.25
C PRO A 58 -18.47 19.01 -10.44
N ALA A 59 -18.76 20.19 -11.01
CA ALA A 59 -17.83 20.84 -11.93
C ALA A 59 -16.44 20.92 -11.30
N GLU A 60 -15.38 20.79 -12.09
CA GLU A 60 -14.00 20.67 -11.59
C GLU A 60 -13.59 21.77 -10.59
N PRO A 61 -13.95 23.07 -10.78
CA PRO A 61 -13.66 24.11 -9.79
C PRO A 61 -14.37 23.91 -8.44
N CYS A 62 -15.51 23.22 -8.44
CA CYS A 62 -16.35 22.96 -7.27
C CYS A 62 -15.94 21.72 -6.46
N ARG A 63 -14.98 20.93 -6.97
CA ARG A 63 -14.47 19.77 -6.24
C ARG A 63 -13.65 20.23 -5.05
N THR A 64 -13.94 19.67 -3.87
CA THR A 64 -13.30 20.08 -2.61
C THR A 64 -11.84 19.62 -2.52
N PHE A 65 -11.50 18.51 -3.17
CA PHE A 65 -10.16 17.97 -3.26
C PHE A 65 -10.00 17.17 -4.56
N SER A 66 -8.82 17.21 -5.17
CA SER A 66 -8.55 16.49 -6.42
C SER A 66 -7.26 15.68 -6.32
N SER A 67 -7.27 14.48 -6.90
CA SER A 67 -6.10 13.59 -6.96
C SER A 67 -5.96 13.00 -8.36
N PRO A 68 -4.83 13.23 -9.07
CA PRO A 68 -4.57 12.60 -10.36
C PRO A 68 -4.54 11.06 -10.28
N ALA A 69 -4.15 10.50 -9.13
CA ALA A 69 -4.15 9.06 -8.92
C ALA A 69 -5.59 8.50 -8.87
N VAL A 70 -6.52 9.25 -8.27
CA VAL A 70 -7.95 8.89 -8.24
C VAL A 70 -8.58 9.01 -9.62
N GLU A 71 -8.33 10.09 -10.36
CA GLU A 71 -8.83 10.23 -11.74
C GLU A 71 -8.37 9.06 -12.63
N LYS A 72 -7.11 8.64 -12.47
CA LYS A 72 -6.60 7.47 -13.20
C LYS A 72 -7.36 6.18 -12.86
N VAL A 73 -7.67 5.93 -11.59
CA VAL A 73 -8.46 4.75 -11.19
C VAL A 73 -9.86 4.83 -11.79
N ILE A 74 -10.48 6.01 -11.83
CA ILE A 74 -11.78 6.22 -12.47
C ILE A 74 -11.71 5.85 -13.95
N ASP A 75 -10.72 6.35 -14.68
CA ASP A 75 -10.55 6.06 -16.10
C ASP A 75 -10.26 4.57 -16.34
N ASP A 76 -9.34 3.98 -15.57
CA ASP A 76 -8.96 2.57 -15.69
C ASP A 76 -10.17 1.65 -15.46
N ILE A 77 -10.98 1.89 -14.41
CA ILE A 77 -12.14 1.06 -14.09
C ILE A 77 -13.28 1.31 -15.08
N THR A 78 -13.65 2.57 -15.30
CA THR A 78 -14.86 2.90 -16.09
C THR A 78 -14.71 2.60 -17.57
N SER A 79 -13.48 2.61 -18.11
CA SER A 79 -13.21 2.18 -19.49
C SER A 79 -13.35 0.68 -19.72
N ARG A 80 -13.35 -0.13 -18.65
CA ARG A 80 -13.38 -1.59 -18.69
C ARG A 80 -14.72 -2.19 -18.29
N LEU A 81 -15.52 -1.45 -17.53
CA LEU A 81 -16.87 -1.87 -17.13
C LEU A 81 -17.75 -2.04 -18.38
N VAL A 82 -18.30 -3.26 -18.54
CA VAL A 82 -19.19 -3.58 -19.68
C VAL A 82 -20.52 -2.85 -19.54
N ASP A 83 -21.02 -2.76 -18.31
CA ASP A 83 -22.25 -2.06 -18.00
C ASP A 83 -21.99 -0.56 -17.82
N LYS A 84 -22.59 0.24 -18.71
CA LYS A 84 -22.41 1.70 -18.74
C LYS A 84 -23.04 2.41 -17.53
N ASP A 85 -24.16 1.90 -17.02
CA ASP A 85 -24.79 2.45 -15.82
C ASP A 85 -23.92 2.19 -14.60
N LEU A 86 -23.37 0.97 -14.48
CA LEU A 86 -22.40 0.65 -13.43
C LEU A 86 -21.13 1.52 -13.54
N ALA A 87 -20.65 1.77 -14.76
CA ALA A 87 -19.53 2.67 -15.01
C ALA A 87 -19.83 4.12 -14.59
N GLN A 88 -21.02 4.62 -14.88
CA GLN A 88 -21.44 5.96 -14.46
C GLN A 88 -21.59 6.06 -12.93
N LEU A 89 -22.17 5.04 -12.29
CA LEU A 89 -22.28 5.00 -10.83
C LEU A 89 -20.90 4.95 -10.17
N PHE A 90 -19.96 4.13 -10.67
CA PHE A 90 -18.58 4.13 -10.15
C PHE A 90 -17.88 5.47 -10.35
N ARG A 91 -18.05 6.09 -11.52
CA ARG A 91 -17.51 7.42 -11.83
C ARG A 91 -17.99 8.48 -10.83
N ASN A 92 -19.26 8.42 -10.44
CA ASN A 92 -19.85 9.35 -9.49
C ASN A 92 -19.45 9.03 -8.04
N ALA A 93 -19.52 7.75 -7.65
CA ALA A 93 -19.39 7.30 -6.27
C ALA A 93 -17.94 7.27 -5.78
N PHE A 94 -16.99 6.74 -6.57
CA PHE A 94 -15.60 6.56 -6.12
C PHE A 94 -14.91 7.86 -5.71
N PRO A 95 -15.02 9.01 -6.41
CA PRO A 95 -14.43 10.27 -5.96
C PRO A 95 -15.35 11.09 -5.07
N ASN A 96 -16.59 10.66 -4.77
CA ASN A 96 -17.60 11.52 -4.14
C ASN A 96 -17.10 12.17 -2.83
N THR A 97 -16.38 11.43 -1.99
CA THR A 97 -15.74 11.97 -0.77
C THR A 97 -14.79 13.12 -1.11
N LEU A 98 -13.83 12.92 -2.00
CA LEU A 98 -12.87 13.97 -2.37
C LEU A 98 -13.54 15.16 -3.05
N ASP A 99 -14.50 14.87 -3.93
CA ASP A 99 -15.22 15.89 -4.69
C ASP A 99 -16.09 16.77 -3.78
N THR A 100 -16.60 16.28 -2.64
CA THR A 100 -17.71 16.93 -1.93
C THR A 100 -17.57 17.09 -0.41
N THR A 101 -16.83 16.21 0.28
CA THR A 101 -16.83 16.14 1.76
C THR A 101 -15.57 16.70 2.43
N ILE A 102 -14.53 17.03 1.68
CA ILE A 102 -13.30 17.62 2.24
C ILE A 102 -13.54 19.11 2.53
N ARG A 103 -14.15 19.41 3.67
CA ARG A 103 -14.54 20.78 4.01
C ARG A 103 -13.37 21.66 4.40
N TRP A 104 -12.33 21.08 4.98
CA TRP A 104 -11.12 21.80 5.30
C TRP A 104 -9.90 20.88 5.27
N HIS A 105 -8.80 21.37 4.72
CA HIS A 105 -7.50 20.70 4.76
C HIS A 105 -6.39 21.74 4.85
N THR A 106 -5.44 21.54 5.76
CA THR A 106 -4.26 22.39 5.93
C THR A 106 -3.01 21.51 5.97
N ASN A 107 -1.91 22.00 5.39
CA ASN A 107 -0.60 21.33 5.42
C ASN A 107 0.25 21.73 6.65
N GLY A 108 -0.36 22.42 7.62
CA GLY A 108 0.32 23.04 8.75
C GLY A 108 0.81 24.46 8.42
N SER A 109 0.75 25.34 9.43
CA SER A 109 1.10 26.78 9.39
C SER A 109 0.14 27.73 8.65
N THR A 110 -0.90 28.18 9.36
CA THR A 110 -1.34 29.59 9.30
C THR A 110 -1.47 30.13 10.72
N SER A 111 -0.49 30.94 11.13
CA SER A 111 -0.51 31.96 12.19
C SER A 111 -1.49 31.76 13.36
N SER A 112 -0.91 31.42 14.51
CA SER A 112 -1.46 31.57 15.86
C SER A 112 -2.42 32.76 16.00
N GLY A 113 -3.73 32.47 16.02
CA GLY A 113 -4.73 33.39 16.56
C GLY A 113 -4.52 33.54 18.06
N THR A 114 -4.33 34.77 18.51
CA THR A 114 -4.13 35.13 19.91
C THR A 114 -5.39 34.82 20.72
N ASN A 115 -5.40 33.68 21.43
CA ASN A 115 -6.00 33.45 22.75
C ASN A 115 -5.98 31.94 23.10
N ALA A 116 -4.78 31.37 23.24
CA ALA A 116 -4.63 30.01 23.76
C ALA A 116 -4.80 30.01 25.29
N ARG A 117 -5.83 29.33 25.80
CA ARG A 117 -5.95 29.02 27.23
C ARG A 117 -4.86 28.03 27.64
N ARG A 118 -4.31 28.26 28.83
CA ARG A 118 -3.19 27.55 29.44
C ARG A 118 -3.62 26.16 29.92
N ASP A 119 -3.61 25.17 29.02
CA ASP A 119 -3.16 23.79 29.32
C ASP A 119 -3.28 22.89 28.06
N GLY A 120 -2.13 22.53 27.46
CA GLY A 120 -2.02 21.46 26.46
C GLY A 120 -2.01 21.94 24.99
N ALA A 121 -0.89 21.77 24.31
CA ALA A 121 -0.69 22.20 22.92
C ALA A 121 -1.73 21.58 21.95
N GLN A 122 -2.48 22.42 21.25
CA GLN A 122 -3.31 22.04 20.10
C GLN A 122 -2.41 21.59 18.95
N TRP A 123 -2.82 20.56 18.19
CA TRP A 123 -2.06 20.14 17.02
C TRP A 123 -2.01 21.24 15.95
N THR A 124 -0.82 21.54 15.45
CA THR A 124 -0.57 22.62 14.45
C THR A 124 -0.06 22.11 13.11
N GLY A 125 0.09 20.79 12.99
CA GLY A 125 0.54 20.13 11.76
C GLY A 125 -0.59 19.98 10.75
N VAL A 126 -0.43 19.00 9.85
CA VAL A 126 -1.42 18.70 8.83
C VAL A 126 -2.73 18.27 9.49
N GLN A 127 -3.86 18.82 9.03
CA GLN A 127 -5.21 18.46 9.49
C GLN A 127 -6.18 18.43 8.31
N THR A 128 -7.17 17.56 8.42
CA THR A 128 -8.26 17.41 7.45
C THR A 128 -9.57 17.22 8.20
N PHE A 129 -10.60 17.95 7.80
CA PHE A 129 -11.96 17.80 8.30
C PHE A 129 -12.86 17.26 7.19
N VAL A 130 -13.49 16.11 7.45
CA VAL A 130 -14.24 15.32 6.46
C VAL A 130 -15.66 15.11 6.96
N VAL A 131 -16.63 15.68 6.25
CA VAL A 131 -18.05 15.60 6.67
C VAL A 131 -18.76 14.37 6.11
N THR A 132 -19.89 13.98 6.69
CA THR A 132 -20.63 12.78 6.24
C THR A 132 -21.26 12.95 4.85
N GLY A 133 -21.63 14.18 4.52
CA GLY A 133 -22.30 14.56 3.29
C GLY A 133 -23.24 15.73 3.55
N ASP A 134 -24.53 15.47 3.42
CA ASP A 134 -25.62 16.42 3.68
C ASP A 134 -25.65 16.99 5.12
N ILE A 135 -24.89 16.42 6.04
CA ILE A 135 -24.65 16.93 7.40
C ILE A 135 -23.22 17.42 7.50
N ASN A 136 -23.04 18.69 7.88
CA ASN A 136 -21.74 19.37 7.92
C ASN A 136 -20.99 19.16 9.25
N ALA A 137 -20.91 17.90 9.68
CA ALA A 137 -20.15 17.46 10.84
C ALA A 137 -19.38 16.17 10.51
N GLU A 138 -18.33 15.88 11.27
CA GLU A 138 -17.46 14.71 11.06
C GLU A 138 -17.78 13.61 12.08
N TRP A 139 -18.26 12.47 11.58
CA TRP A 139 -18.30 11.23 12.35
C TRP A 139 -16.98 10.49 12.19
N LEU A 140 -16.43 9.97 13.29
CA LEU A 140 -15.19 9.19 13.25
C LEU A 140 -15.36 7.94 12.37
N ARG A 141 -16.53 7.30 12.42
CA ARG A 141 -16.90 6.16 11.56
C ARG A 141 -16.93 6.55 10.09
N ASP A 142 -17.71 7.57 9.74
CA ASP A 142 -17.92 7.98 8.35
C ASP A 142 -16.63 8.44 7.71
N SER A 143 -15.87 9.34 8.36
CA SER A 143 -14.65 9.89 7.77
C SER A 143 -13.58 8.82 7.56
N THR A 144 -13.49 7.83 8.46
CA THR A 144 -12.62 6.66 8.26
C THR A 144 -13.04 5.85 7.04
N ASN A 145 -14.31 5.43 6.97
CA ASN A 145 -14.78 4.56 5.89
C ASN A 145 -14.80 5.26 4.52
N GLN A 146 -15.02 6.58 4.49
CA GLN A 146 -14.94 7.40 3.29
C GLN A 146 -13.52 7.42 2.70
N LEU A 147 -12.48 7.38 3.55
CA LEU A 147 -11.08 7.46 3.13
C LEU A 147 -10.44 6.11 2.81
N THR A 148 -11.04 4.98 3.21
CA THR A 148 -10.50 3.62 3.01
C THR A 148 -10.12 3.34 1.54
N ASN A 149 -10.91 3.82 0.58
CA ASN A 149 -10.66 3.64 -0.86
C ASN A 149 -9.35 4.27 -1.35
N TYR A 150 -8.92 5.37 -0.72
CA TYR A 150 -7.79 6.17 -1.17
C TYR A 150 -6.47 5.79 -0.49
N GLN A 151 -6.53 5.04 0.61
CA GLN A 151 -5.36 4.58 1.37
C GLN A 151 -4.31 3.92 0.47
N LYS A 152 -4.72 3.02 -0.45
CA LYS A 152 -3.84 2.32 -1.40
C LYS A 152 -3.10 3.26 -2.36
N LEU A 153 -3.63 4.46 -2.59
CA LEU A 153 -3.07 5.47 -3.50
C LEU A 153 -2.12 6.43 -2.78
N ALA A 154 -2.25 6.60 -1.45
CA ALA A 154 -1.49 7.55 -0.65
C ALA A 154 0.04 7.39 -0.78
N ALA A 155 0.55 6.16 -0.93
CA ALA A 155 1.99 5.93 -1.11
C ALA A 155 2.57 6.53 -2.40
N LYS A 156 1.72 6.84 -3.39
CA LYS A 156 2.09 7.35 -4.72
C LYS A 156 1.60 8.79 -4.95
N ASP A 157 0.62 9.25 -4.18
CA ASP A 157 0.07 10.60 -4.27
C ASP A 157 0.28 11.34 -2.94
N LYS A 158 1.21 12.31 -2.95
CA LYS A 158 1.57 13.09 -1.76
C LYS A 158 0.41 13.91 -1.20
N SER A 159 -0.50 14.38 -2.06
CA SER A 159 -1.65 15.16 -1.63
C SER A 159 -2.63 14.26 -0.88
N LEU A 160 -2.92 13.06 -1.40
CA LEU A 160 -3.73 12.07 -0.68
C LEU A 160 -3.07 11.60 0.62
N TYR A 161 -1.74 11.40 0.60
CA TYR A 161 -0.99 11.09 1.82
C TYR A 161 -1.20 12.16 2.89
N SER A 162 -1.02 13.44 2.52
CA SER A 162 -1.22 14.58 3.42
C SER A 162 -2.66 14.65 3.93
N LEU A 163 -3.63 14.45 3.03
CA LEU A 163 -5.05 14.45 3.37
C LEU A 163 -5.38 13.41 4.46
N ILE A 164 -4.96 12.15 4.27
CA ILE A 164 -5.26 11.06 5.21
C ILE A 164 -4.49 11.21 6.51
N LEU A 165 -3.21 11.61 6.45
CA LEU A 165 -2.43 11.94 7.65
C LEU A 165 -3.11 13.07 8.44
N GLY A 166 -3.62 14.09 7.74
CA GLY A 166 -4.39 15.18 8.33
C GLY A 166 -5.68 14.68 9.00
N ALA A 167 -6.38 13.72 8.41
CA ALA A 167 -7.59 13.15 9.01
C ALA A 167 -7.27 12.39 10.31
N ILE A 168 -6.19 11.60 10.34
CA ILE A 168 -5.73 10.91 11.57
C ILE A 168 -5.42 11.92 12.68
N ASN A 169 -4.74 13.03 12.33
CA ASN A 169 -4.41 14.06 13.31
C ASN A 169 -5.65 14.79 13.82
N THR A 170 -6.61 15.10 12.95
CA THR A 170 -7.90 15.71 13.35
C THR A 170 -8.66 14.79 14.30
N GLN A 171 -8.85 13.52 13.93
CA GLN A 171 -9.53 12.55 14.79
C GLN A 171 -8.79 12.34 16.13
N SER A 172 -7.47 12.47 16.16
CA SER A 172 -6.70 12.43 17.42
C SER A 172 -7.12 13.55 18.37
N GLU A 173 -7.32 14.78 17.87
CA GLU A 173 -7.79 15.90 18.69
C GLU A 173 -9.21 15.65 19.22
N PHE A 174 -10.09 15.14 18.35
CA PHE A 174 -11.47 14.77 18.70
C PHE A 174 -11.53 13.74 19.84
N VAL A 175 -10.79 12.64 19.70
CA VAL A 175 -10.72 11.56 20.69
C VAL A 175 -10.12 12.04 22.01
N ILE A 176 -9.09 12.89 21.98
CA ILE A 176 -8.47 13.40 23.22
C ILE A 176 -9.45 14.25 24.02
N GLN A 177 -10.28 15.05 23.34
CA GLN A 177 -11.17 15.99 24.01
C GLN A 177 -12.48 15.34 24.44
N SER A 178 -13.11 14.53 23.59
CA SER A 178 -14.43 13.94 23.87
C SER A 178 -14.53 12.51 23.34
N PRO A 179 -13.90 11.51 24.00
CA PRO A 179 -13.83 10.13 23.52
C PRO A 179 -15.17 9.38 23.53
N TYR A 180 -16.19 9.93 24.19
CA TYR A 180 -17.54 9.37 24.23
C TYR A 180 -18.44 9.87 23.11
N CYS A 181 -17.97 10.79 22.26
CA CYS A 181 -18.80 11.40 21.23
C CYS A 181 -18.50 10.82 19.85
N ASN A 182 -19.56 10.57 19.07
CA ASN A 182 -19.49 10.05 17.72
C ASN A 182 -19.17 11.13 16.67
N ALA A 183 -19.67 12.36 16.86
CA ALA A 183 -19.65 13.41 15.85
C ALA A 183 -19.07 14.75 16.32
N PHE A 184 -18.28 15.40 15.46
CA PHE A 184 -17.52 16.59 15.80
C PHE A 184 -17.77 17.76 14.86
N GLN A 185 -17.69 18.96 15.43
CA GLN A 185 -17.79 20.22 14.71
C GLN A 185 -16.50 20.50 13.92
N PRO A 186 -16.55 21.40 12.92
CA PRO A 186 -15.34 21.86 12.24
C PRO A 186 -14.28 22.36 13.22
N PRO A 187 -12.99 22.00 13.05
CA PRO A 187 -11.92 22.51 13.90
C PRO A 187 -11.92 24.05 13.89
N ALA A 188 -11.74 24.68 15.05
CA ALA A 188 -11.78 26.14 15.17
C ALA A 188 -10.82 26.87 14.20
N LEU A 189 -9.68 26.25 13.89
CA LEU A 189 -8.68 26.75 12.93
C LEU A 189 -9.19 26.80 11.47
N SER A 190 -10.26 26.07 11.16
CA SER A 190 -10.89 26.09 9.83
C SER A 190 -11.62 27.40 9.54
N GLY A 191 -12.03 28.14 10.58
CA GLY A 191 -12.91 29.31 10.46
C GLY A 191 -14.33 28.98 10.00
N ILE A 192 -14.67 27.69 9.84
CA ILE A 192 -16.02 27.21 9.55
C ILE A 192 -16.83 27.28 10.85
N LYS A 193 -18.04 27.80 10.77
CA LYS A 193 -18.92 27.89 11.94
C LYS A 193 -19.42 26.50 12.33
N PRO A 194 -19.50 26.19 13.64
CA PRO A 194 -20.22 25.01 14.11
C PRO A 194 -21.66 25.01 13.61
N GLU A 195 -22.17 23.81 13.32
CA GLU A 195 -23.58 23.60 13.00
C GLU A 195 -24.43 23.75 14.26
N ALA A 196 -25.58 24.41 14.13
CA ALA A 196 -26.51 24.57 15.24
C ALA A 196 -27.32 23.28 15.40
N SER A 197 -27.29 22.66 16.59
CA SER A 197 -28.23 21.59 16.93
C SER A 197 -29.47 22.16 17.59
N SER A 198 -30.63 21.59 17.27
CA SER A 198 -31.90 21.84 17.97
C SER A 198 -32.22 20.76 19.01
N GLN A 199 -31.37 19.72 19.08
CA GLN A 199 -31.51 18.63 20.03
C GLN A 199 -31.11 19.11 21.42
N LYS A 200 -31.77 18.54 22.43
CA LYS A 200 -31.50 18.83 23.84
C LYS A 200 -31.02 17.57 24.50
N ASP A 201 -29.71 17.48 24.62
CA ASP A 201 -29.03 16.33 25.18
C ASP A 201 -28.54 16.64 26.59
N THR A 202 -28.69 15.68 27.48
CA THR A 202 -28.07 15.68 28.81
C THR A 202 -27.07 14.54 28.86
N VAL A 203 -25.78 14.90 28.85
CA VAL A 203 -24.69 13.94 28.71
C VAL A 203 -23.68 14.10 29.85
N HIS A 204 -23.19 12.98 30.36
CA HIS A 204 -22.03 12.93 31.23
C HIS A 204 -21.00 11.97 30.62
N PRO A 205 -19.70 12.32 30.58
CA PRO A 205 -19.13 13.63 30.91
C PRO A 205 -19.69 14.76 30.04
N ALA A 206 -19.74 15.98 30.58
CA ALA A 206 -20.19 17.14 29.82
C ALA A 206 -19.19 17.45 28.68
N TYR A 207 -19.71 17.87 27.54
CA TYR A 207 -18.91 18.20 26.35
C TYR A 207 -19.09 19.66 25.94
N ASP A 208 -18.19 20.15 25.09
CA ASP A 208 -18.28 21.50 24.49
C ASP A 208 -19.02 21.42 23.16
N GLU A 209 -20.23 21.98 23.10
CA GLU A 209 -21.09 22.01 21.89
C GLU A 209 -20.46 22.76 20.71
N SER A 210 -19.46 23.61 20.95
CA SER A 210 -18.70 24.26 19.87
C SER A 210 -17.66 23.34 19.22
N PHE A 211 -17.38 22.20 19.84
CA PHE A 211 -16.41 21.20 19.40
C PHE A 211 -17.07 19.87 19.01
N VAL A 212 -18.12 19.48 19.71
CA VAL A 212 -18.88 18.23 19.49
C VAL A 212 -20.21 18.57 18.82
N PHE A 213 -20.54 17.83 17.76
CA PHE A 213 -21.83 17.95 17.08
C PHE A 213 -22.88 17.08 17.77
N GLU A 214 -22.53 15.82 18.05
CA GLU A 214 -23.36 14.85 18.75
C GLU A 214 -22.47 13.98 19.64
N CYS A 215 -22.98 13.62 20.82
CA CYS A 215 -22.23 12.84 21.80
C CYS A 215 -22.88 11.49 22.14
N LYS A 216 -23.24 10.71 21.12
CA LYS A 216 -23.67 9.31 21.28
C LYS A 216 -22.43 8.40 21.36
N TYR A 217 -22.30 7.66 22.45
CA TYR A 217 -21.16 6.76 22.64
C TYR A 217 -21.32 5.46 21.84
N GLU A 218 -20.42 5.31 20.89
CA GLU A 218 -20.36 4.19 19.95
C GLU A 218 -18.96 3.59 20.01
N LEU A 219 -18.86 2.32 20.41
CA LEU A 219 -17.58 1.64 20.51
C LEU A 219 -16.86 1.59 19.15
N ASP A 220 -17.60 1.51 18.05
CA ASP A 220 -17.01 1.52 16.71
C ASP A 220 -16.38 2.85 16.34
N SER A 221 -16.83 3.99 16.88
CA SER A 221 -16.20 5.30 16.60
C SER A 221 -14.72 5.28 17.02
N LEU A 222 -14.41 4.69 18.18
CA LEU A 222 -13.04 4.52 18.65
C LEU A 222 -12.29 3.43 17.87
N ALA A 223 -12.96 2.37 17.44
CA ALA A 223 -12.35 1.33 16.60
C ALA A 223 -11.97 1.88 15.20
N HIS A 224 -12.83 2.73 14.61
CA HIS A 224 -12.57 3.39 13.33
C HIS A 224 -11.41 4.38 13.43
N PHE A 225 -11.23 5.08 14.56
CA PHE A 225 -10.04 5.90 14.80
C PHE A 225 -8.75 5.09 14.70
N LEU A 226 -8.72 3.91 15.36
CA LEU A 226 -7.57 3.01 15.27
C LEU A 226 -7.41 2.43 13.85
N GLN A 227 -8.51 2.11 13.17
CA GLN A 227 -8.51 1.61 11.80
C GLN A 227 -7.87 2.61 10.83
N LEU A 228 -8.21 3.89 10.91
CA LEU A 228 -7.69 4.91 10.00
C LEU A 228 -6.15 4.95 10.01
N GLY A 229 -5.55 4.90 11.21
CA GLY A 229 -4.10 4.85 11.38
C GLY A 229 -3.48 3.52 10.96
N THR A 230 -4.10 2.39 11.29
CA THR A 230 -3.57 1.06 10.92
C THR A 230 -3.63 0.83 9.41
N GLU A 231 -4.71 1.23 8.73
CA GLU A 231 -4.81 1.17 7.27
C GLU A 231 -3.80 2.10 6.60
N PHE A 232 -3.57 3.29 7.15
CA PHE A 232 -2.56 4.21 6.63
C PHE A 232 -1.16 3.59 6.70
N TYR A 233 -0.79 2.99 7.83
CA TYR A 233 0.46 2.24 7.95
C TYR A 233 0.51 1.05 6.98
N GLU A 234 -0.54 0.24 6.91
CA GLU A 234 -0.61 -0.93 6.04
C GLU A 234 -0.42 -0.53 4.57
N ASN A 235 -0.94 0.62 4.13
CA ASN A 235 -0.85 1.02 2.72
C ASN A 235 0.39 1.86 2.37
N THR A 236 0.94 2.62 3.31
CA THR A 236 2.07 3.53 3.07
C THR A 236 3.39 3.10 3.69
N GLY A 237 3.35 2.27 4.74
CA GLY A 237 4.48 1.96 5.60
C GLY A 237 4.88 3.10 6.53
N SER A 238 4.15 4.21 6.54
CA SER A 238 4.49 5.40 7.33
C SER A 238 4.01 5.29 8.76
N THR A 239 4.89 5.67 9.68
CA THR A 239 4.64 5.79 11.12
C THR A 239 4.51 7.25 11.56
N GLU A 240 4.45 8.20 10.61
CA GLU A 240 4.46 9.64 10.88
C GLU A 240 3.29 10.11 11.75
N PHE A 241 2.15 9.42 11.69
CA PHE A 241 0.99 9.73 12.51
C PHE A 241 1.13 9.33 13.98
N LEU A 242 2.14 8.51 14.35
CA LEU A 242 2.41 8.09 15.74
C LEU A 242 3.10 9.22 16.53
N THR A 243 2.40 10.34 16.64
CA THR A 243 2.83 11.54 17.37
C THR A 243 2.50 11.42 18.85
N ASP A 244 3.06 12.29 19.69
CA ASP A 244 2.68 12.35 21.11
C ASP A 244 1.18 12.61 21.31
N ARG A 245 0.57 13.40 20.41
CA ARG A 245 -0.89 13.62 20.41
C ARG A 245 -1.63 12.33 20.11
N TRP A 246 -1.20 11.57 19.10
CA TRP A 246 -1.82 10.29 18.78
C TRP A 246 -1.66 9.27 19.91
N TYR A 247 -0.50 9.19 20.58
CA TYR A 247 -0.34 8.34 21.76
C TYR A 247 -1.22 8.78 22.93
N LYS A 248 -1.44 10.08 23.12
CA LYS A 248 -2.41 10.61 24.09
C LYS A 248 -3.84 10.21 23.71
N ALA A 249 -4.20 10.27 22.43
CA ALA A 249 -5.50 9.78 21.94
C ALA A 249 -5.66 8.28 22.22
N LEU A 250 -4.65 7.46 21.91
CA LEU A 250 -4.65 6.03 22.22
C LEU A 250 -4.83 5.76 23.72
N GLN A 251 -4.11 6.47 24.60
CA GLN A 251 -4.31 6.35 26.05
C GLN A 251 -5.74 6.72 26.48
N THR A 252 -6.33 7.74 25.83
CA THR A 252 -7.71 8.15 26.06
C THR A 252 -8.70 7.07 25.64
N VAL A 253 -8.47 6.42 24.47
CA VAL A 253 -9.25 5.25 24.03
C VAL A 253 -9.17 4.14 25.06
N LEU A 254 -7.96 3.77 25.50
CA LEU A 254 -7.76 2.68 26.47
C LEU A 254 -8.46 2.96 27.80
N GLY A 255 -8.37 4.19 28.31
CA GLY A 255 -9.10 4.59 29.52
C GLY A 255 -10.62 4.56 29.34
N THR A 256 -11.12 4.93 28.16
CA THR A 256 -12.56 4.93 27.85
C THR A 256 -13.09 3.50 27.79
N ILE A 257 -12.42 2.59 27.08
CA ILE A 257 -12.86 1.19 27.01
C ILE A 257 -12.71 0.47 28.36
N ASP A 258 -11.77 0.87 29.21
CA ASP A 258 -11.65 0.33 30.57
C ASP A 258 -12.82 0.76 31.48
N ALA A 259 -13.28 2.01 31.32
CA ALA A 259 -14.47 2.52 32.01
C ALA A 259 -15.74 1.82 31.53
N GLU A 260 -15.89 1.65 30.22
CA GLU A 260 -17.10 1.05 29.62
C GLU A 260 -17.09 -0.49 29.64
N SER A 261 -16.02 -1.11 30.16
CA SER A 261 -15.97 -2.54 30.50
C SER A 261 -16.45 -2.82 31.93
N GLN A 262 -16.76 -1.79 32.73
CA GLN A 262 -17.25 -2.01 34.08
C GLN A 262 -18.69 -2.57 34.07
N PRO A 263 -18.98 -3.55 34.95
CA PRO A 263 -20.33 -4.11 35.05
C PRO A 263 -21.29 -3.11 35.69
N THR A 264 -22.60 -3.38 35.60
CA THR A 264 -23.59 -2.57 36.33
C THR A 264 -23.54 -2.83 37.83
N PHE A 265 -23.20 -4.05 38.23
CA PHE A 265 -23.03 -4.43 39.63
C PHE A 265 -21.67 -5.11 39.82
N ASN A 266 -20.94 -4.75 40.88
CA ASN A 266 -19.69 -5.42 41.22
C ASN A 266 -19.93 -6.80 41.87
N THR A 267 -18.86 -7.52 42.20
CA THR A 267 -18.94 -8.85 42.82
C THR A 267 -19.67 -8.90 44.17
N GLN A 268 -19.87 -7.75 44.82
CA GLN A 268 -20.60 -7.60 46.08
C GLN A 268 -22.08 -7.20 45.85
N GLY A 269 -22.53 -7.14 44.59
CA GLY A 269 -23.88 -6.74 44.20
C GLY A 269 -24.15 -5.24 44.30
N GLN A 270 -23.11 -4.42 44.42
CA GLN A 270 -23.25 -2.97 44.55
C GLN A 270 -23.28 -2.31 43.17
N PHE A 271 -24.16 -1.33 42.99
CA PHE A 271 -24.25 -0.57 41.76
C PHE A 271 -22.94 0.17 41.47
N VAL A 272 -22.39 -0.03 40.28
CA VAL A 272 -21.22 0.69 39.77
C VAL A 272 -21.73 1.74 38.81
N GLN A 273 -21.48 3.00 39.15
CA GLN A 273 -21.91 4.12 38.32
C GLN A 273 -21.16 4.13 36.99
N ASN A 274 -21.88 4.03 35.87
CA ASN A 274 -21.29 4.17 34.55
C ASN A 274 -20.73 5.59 34.37
N GLN A 275 -19.56 5.72 33.74
CA GLN A 275 -18.99 7.04 33.48
C GLN A 275 -19.79 7.77 32.40
N TYR A 276 -20.21 7.08 31.35
CA TYR A 276 -21.06 7.68 30.33
C TYR A 276 -22.56 7.57 30.66
N THR A 277 -23.29 8.68 30.51
CA THR A 277 -24.75 8.69 30.48
C THR A 277 -25.27 9.63 29.41
N PHE A 278 -26.38 9.30 28.77
CA PHE A 278 -26.98 10.12 27.72
C PHE A 278 -28.51 10.11 27.77
N GLN A 279 -29.13 11.29 27.76
CA GLN A 279 -30.57 11.46 27.56
C GLN A 279 -30.84 12.53 26.51
N ARG A 280 -31.91 12.36 25.73
CA ARG A 280 -32.37 13.31 24.72
C ARG A 280 -33.87 13.53 24.88
N GLU A 281 -34.33 14.77 24.78
CA GLU A 281 -35.77 15.06 24.67
C GLU A 281 -36.28 14.62 23.29
N THR A 282 -36.90 13.45 23.19
CA THR A 282 -37.33 12.85 21.92
C THR A 282 -38.57 11.95 22.09
N THR A 283 -39.27 11.69 20.98
CA THR A 283 -40.37 10.70 20.89
C THR A 283 -39.93 9.38 20.23
N ILE A 284 -38.68 9.31 19.77
CA ILE A 284 -38.10 8.14 19.11
C ILE A 284 -37.34 7.34 20.17
N GLY A 285 -37.78 6.10 20.44
CA GLY A 285 -37.22 5.28 21.52
C GLY A 285 -35.75 4.89 21.36
N THR A 286 -35.23 4.88 20.12
CA THR A 286 -33.82 4.61 19.83
C THR A 286 -32.92 5.84 19.99
N GLU A 287 -33.48 7.03 20.15
CA GLU A 287 -32.71 8.29 20.24
C GLU A 287 -32.34 8.64 21.69
N THR A 288 -32.58 7.76 22.67
CA THR A 288 -32.23 7.98 24.07
C THR A 288 -31.97 6.66 24.82
N LEU A 289 -31.35 6.73 25.99
CA LEU A 289 -31.03 5.54 26.80
C LEU A 289 -31.98 5.39 28.00
N ASN A 290 -32.33 4.13 28.29
CA ASN A 290 -33.09 3.76 29.47
C ASN A 290 -32.37 4.11 30.78
N LEU A 291 -33.10 4.00 31.91
CA LEU A 291 -32.55 4.12 33.26
C LEU A 291 -31.81 5.45 33.49
N ALA A 292 -32.47 6.56 33.18
CA ALA A 292 -31.91 7.91 33.31
C ALA A 292 -30.57 8.08 32.58
N GLY A 293 -30.48 7.52 31.38
CA GLY A 293 -29.33 7.69 30.50
C GLY A 293 -28.22 6.65 30.66
N VAL A 294 -28.36 5.65 31.53
CA VAL A 294 -27.33 4.62 31.76
C VAL A 294 -27.39 3.50 30.69
N GLY A 295 -28.57 3.20 30.17
CA GLY A 295 -28.81 1.99 29.37
C GLY A 295 -29.11 0.77 30.23
N ASN A 296 -29.46 -0.35 29.59
CA ASN A 296 -29.88 -1.57 30.29
C ASN A 296 -28.71 -2.23 31.08
N PRO A 297 -28.99 -2.93 32.20
CA PRO A 297 -27.94 -3.54 33.03
C PRO A 297 -27.10 -4.58 32.30
N LEU A 298 -25.81 -4.61 32.61
CA LEU A 298 -24.79 -5.51 32.08
C LEU A 298 -24.10 -6.28 33.21
N ASN A 299 -23.90 -7.59 33.00
CA ASN A 299 -23.31 -8.50 33.98
C ASN A 299 -21.79 -8.34 34.08
N SER A 300 -21.22 -8.85 35.18
CA SER A 300 -19.76 -8.93 35.38
C SER A 300 -19.11 -10.08 34.61
N ASP A 301 -17.78 -10.03 34.55
CA ASP A 301 -16.91 -11.11 34.11
C ASP A 301 -17.11 -11.58 32.66
N THR A 302 -17.65 -10.71 31.79
CA THR A 302 -17.77 -10.98 30.35
C THR A 302 -16.51 -10.65 29.56
N GLY A 303 -15.78 -9.62 30.00
CA GLY A 303 -14.66 -9.03 29.24
C GLY A 303 -15.08 -8.30 27.97
N LEU A 304 -16.38 -8.09 27.75
CA LEU A 304 -16.93 -7.26 26.67
C LEU A 304 -16.98 -5.80 27.10
N ILE A 305 -16.96 -4.91 26.11
CA ILE A 305 -17.03 -3.45 26.28
C ILE A 305 -18.46 -3.00 25.92
N ARG A 306 -19.05 -2.13 26.73
CA ARG A 306 -20.35 -1.51 26.42
C ARG A 306 -20.27 -0.69 25.13
N SER A 307 -21.35 -0.69 24.36
CA SER A 307 -21.66 0.35 23.37
C SER A 307 -23.05 0.88 23.70
N ALA A 308 -23.19 2.18 23.90
CA ALA A 308 -24.49 2.77 24.22
C ALA A 308 -25.36 2.90 22.98
N PHE A 309 -24.75 3.24 21.86
CA PHE A 309 -25.38 3.34 20.55
C PHE A 309 -24.70 2.42 19.53
N ARG A 310 -25.38 2.19 18.41
CA ARG A 310 -24.96 1.40 17.26
C ARG A 310 -24.35 2.32 16.18
N PRO A 311 -23.71 1.76 15.15
CA PRO A 311 -23.29 2.48 13.95
C PRO A 311 -24.42 3.15 13.14
N SER A 312 -25.68 2.86 13.47
CA SER A 312 -26.87 3.56 12.97
C SER A 312 -27.25 4.79 13.80
N ASP A 313 -26.45 5.14 14.81
CA ASP A 313 -26.72 6.14 15.85
C ASP A 313 -27.95 5.81 16.73
N ASP A 314 -28.51 4.59 16.63
CA ASP A 314 -29.60 4.09 17.48
C ASP A 314 -29.08 3.46 18.78
N ALA A 315 -29.80 3.64 19.89
CA ALA A 315 -29.50 3.01 21.17
C ALA A 315 -29.47 1.48 21.06
N THR A 316 -28.47 0.86 21.71
CA THR A 316 -28.44 -0.60 21.88
C THR A 316 -29.58 -1.06 22.79
N ILE A 317 -30.11 -2.26 22.54
CA ILE A 317 -31.08 -2.87 23.46
C ILE A 317 -30.29 -3.53 24.59
N LEU A 318 -29.29 -4.36 24.26
CA LEU A 318 -28.35 -4.89 25.24
C LEU A 318 -26.95 -4.34 24.94
N GLY A 319 -26.36 -3.68 25.94
CA GLY A 319 -25.16 -2.84 25.77
C GLY A 319 -23.88 -3.59 25.37
N PHE A 320 -23.78 -4.91 25.55
CA PHE A 320 -22.67 -5.66 24.97
C PHE A 320 -22.97 -6.00 23.51
N PHE A 321 -22.72 -5.01 22.65
CA PHE A 321 -22.96 -5.08 21.22
C PHE A 321 -21.80 -5.80 20.52
N ILE A 322 -22.07 -6.95 19.90
CA ILE A 322 -21.06 -7.93 19.48
C ILE A 322 -20.17 -7.45 18.30
N PRO A 323 -20.72 -6.92 17.19
CA PRO A 323 -19.92 -6.42 16.06
C PRO A 323 -18.82 -5.41 16.40
N PRO A 324 -19.04 -4.32 17.15
CA PRO A 324 -17.96 -3.38 17.47
C PRO A 324 -16.96 -3.94 18.48
N ASN A 325 -17.36 -4.87 19.36
CA ASN A 325 -16.41 -5.59 20.21
C ASN A 325 -15.47 -6.46 19.36
N ALA A 326 -16.01 -7.12 18.32
CA ALA A 326 -15.21 -7.86 17.35
C ALA A 326 -14.26 -6.93 16.59
N MET A 327 -14.75 -5.80 16.09
CA MET A 327 -13.95 -4.78 15.39
C MET A 327 -12.81 -4.24 16.28
N MET A 328 -13.12 -3.82 17.51
CA MET A 328 -12.15 -3.30 18.47
C MET A 328 -11.05 -4.34 18.77
N SER A 329 -11.42 -5.62 18.90
CA SER A 329 -10.45 -6.69 19.13
C SER A 329 -9.42 -6.83 17.99
N VAL A 330 -9.86 -6.63 16.75
CA VAL A 330 -8.99 -6.62 15.57
C VAL A 330 -8.09 -5.38 15.58
N GLN A 331 -8.67 -4.21 15.83
CA GLN A 331 -7.95 -2.94 15.75
C GLN A 331 -6.92 -2.77 16.87
N LEU A 332 -7.17 -3.26 18.08
CA LEU A 332 -6.15 -3.32 19.14
C LEU A 332 -4.94 -4.17 18.71
N GLN A 333 -5.19 -5.35 18.13
CA GLN A 333 -4.12 -6.24 17.65
C GLN A 333 -3.35 -5.65 16.46
N LYS A 334 -4.04 -5.02 15.51
CA LYS A 334 -3.40 -4.31 14.39
C LYS A 334 -2.57 -3.13 14.89
N THR A 335 -3.10 -2.35 15.82
CA THR A 335 -2.40 -1.20 16.43
C THR A 335 -1.12 -1.65 17.13
N ALA A 336 -1.16 -2.76 17.87
CA ALA A 336 0.03 -3.35 18.49
C ALA A 336 1.11 -3.71 17.45
N LYS A 337 0.73 -4.27 16.29
CA LYS A 337 1.67 -4.58 15.19
C LYS A 337 2.29 -3.30 14.62
N VAL A 338 1.51 -2.23 14.44
CA VAL A 338 2.00 -0.95 13.94
C VAL A 338 3.00 -0.32 14.90
N ILE A 339 2.64 -0.21 16.19
CA ILE A 339 3.53 0.36 17.23
C ILE A 339 4.81 -0.47 17.34
N LYS A 340 4.71 -1.81 17.31
CA LYS A 340 5.88 -2.69 17.31
C LYS A 340 6.80 -2.42 16.12
N ALA A 341 6.24 -2.30 14.92
CA ALA A 341 7.01 -2.03 13.72
C ALA A 341 7.64 -0.63 13.70
N ALA A 342 7.06 0.32 14.43
CA ALA A 342 7.62 1.65 14.64
C ALA A 342 8.70 1.71 15.74
N GLY A 343 9.00 0.60 16.43
CA GLY A 343 9.92 0.58 17.56
C GLY A 343 9.35 1.21 18.84
N GLY A 344 8.02 1.24 18.99
CA GLY A 344 7.35 1.74 20.18
C GLY A 344 7.54 0.83 21.41
N PRO A 345 7.06 1.27 22.60
CA PRO A 345 7.32 0.58 23.86
C PRO A 345 6.78 -0.86 23.88
N GLU A 346 7.62 -1.85 24.22
CA GLU A 346 7.23 -3.27 24.24
C GLU A 346 6.09 -3.56 25.21
N SER A 347 6.03 -2.85 26.34
CA SER A 347 4.93 -3.00 27.32
C SER A 347 3.58 -2.61 26.75
N LEU A 348 3.52 -1.51 25.98
CA LEU A 348 2.29 -1.06 25.31
C LEU A 348 1.88 -2.04 24.20
N VAL A 349 2.85 -2.56 23.44
CA VAL A 349 2.60 -3.59 22.42
C VAL A 349 2.00 -4.85 23.05
N ALA A 350 2.56 -5.32 24.16
CA ALA A 350 2.07 -6.49 24.88
C ALA A 350 0.66 -6.27 25.44
N ASP A 351 0.41 -5.12 26.06
CA ASP A 351 -0.90 -4.73 26.60
C ASP A 351 -1.98 -4.73 25.50
N LEU A 352 -1.72 -4.08 24.36
CA LEU A 352 -2.66 -4.04 23.23
C LEU A 352 -2.93 -5.44 22.64
N GLN A 353 -1.89 -6.27 22.51
CA GLN A 353 -2.05 -7.66 22.05
C GLN A 353 -2.89 -8.49 23.02
N GLU A 354 -2.64 -8.35 24.32
CA GLU A 354 -3.37 -9.06 25.36
C GLU A 354 -4.84 -8.63 25.39
N ARG A 355 -5.11 -7.32 25.42
CA ARG A 355 -6.46 -6.75 25.37
C ARG A 355 -7.24 -7.23 24.15
N GLY A 356 -6.63 -7.13 22.96
CA GLY A 356 -7.27 -7.57 21.72
C GLY A 356 -7.53 -9.09 21.70
N THR A 357 -6.62 -9.90 22.22
CA THR A 357 -6.80 -11.38 22.31
C THR A 357 -7.90 -11.75 23.29
N LYS A 358 -7.92 -11.14 24.48
CA LYS A 358 -8.95 -11.35 25.49
C LYS A 358 -10.33 -10.92 25.00
N LEU A 359 -10.43 -9.75 24.37
CA LEU A 359 -11.68 -9.26 23.80
C LEU A 359 -12.21 -10.17 22.69
N ALA A 360 -11.32 -10.63 21.80
CA ALA A 360 -11.71 -11.58 20.75
C ALA A 360 -12.20 -12.91 21.34
N LYS A 361 -11.65 -13.35 22.48
CA LYS A 361 -12.15 -14.52 23.21
C LYS A 361 -13.52 -14.24 23.82
N ALA A 362 -13.69 -13.11 24.51
CA ALA A 362 -14.96 -12.68 25.10
C ALA A 362 -16.10 -12.64 24.06
N VAL A 363 -15.83 -12.11 22.86
CA VAL A 363 -16.79 -12.12 21.75
C VAL A 363 -17.24 -13.53 21.39
N ARG A 364 -16.34 -14.52 21.40
CA ARG A 364 -16.71 -15.91 21.11
C ARG A 364 -17.44 -16.58 22.27
N ASP A 365 -16.95 -16.38 23.49
CA ASP A 365 -17.50 -17.01 24.69
C ASP A 365 -18.93 -16.53 24.99
N HIS A 366 -19.23 -15.26 24.74
CA HIS A 366 -20.50 -14.63 25.11
C HIS A 366 -21.38 -14.26 23.91
N GLY A 367 -20.79 -14.05 22.73
CA GLY A 367 -21.52 -13.70 21.52
C GLY A 367 -22.08 -14.90 20.77
N ILE A 368 -21.50 -16.10 20.92
CA ILE A 368 -22.01 -17.30 20.25
C ILE A 368 -23.13 -17.93 21.07
N VAL A 369 -24.27 -18.12 20.44
CA VAL A 369 -25.49 -18.65 21.06
C VAL A 369 -26.16 -19.69 20.16
N GLN A 370 -26.91 -20.61 20.75
CA GLN A 370 -27.66 -21.62 20.02
C GLN A 370 -29.00 -21.08 19.50
N HIS A 371 -29.16 -21.05 18.17
CA HIS A 371 -30.40 -20.73 17.48
C HIS A 371 -31.17 -22.02 17.12
N PRO A 372 -32.49 -22.11 17.40
CA PRO A 372 -33.28 -23.34 17.17
C PRO A 372 -33.22 -23.91 15.74
N LYS A 373 -33.14 -23.03 14.73
CA LYS A 373 -33.08 -23.40 13.29
C LYS A 373 -31.68 -23.46 12.69
N TYR A 374 -30.73 -22.64 13.16
CA TYR A 374 -29.45 -22.44 12.47
C TYR A 374 -28.25 -22.99 13.26
N GLY A 375 -28.45 -23.53 14.47
CA GLY A 375 -27.37 -23.99 15.33
C GLY A 375 -26.62 -22.81 15.97
N ASP A 376 -25.31 -22.95 16.17
CA ASP A 376 -24.49 -21.87 16.70
C ASP A 376 -24.44 -20.67 15.76
N VAL A 377 -24.81 -19.50 16.27
CA VAL A 377 -24.79 -18.20 15.60
C VAL A 377 -24.23 -17.12 16.52
N TYR A 378 -23.77 -16.01 15.97
CA TYR A 378 -23.48 -14.82 16.75
C TYR A 378 -24.79 -14.07 17.05
N ALA A 379 -25.00 -13.72 18.32
CA ALA A 379 -25.98 -12.73 18.73
C ALA A 379 -25.54 -11.33 18.31
N PHE A 380 -26.50 -10.46 18.04
CA PHE A 380 -26.23 -9.06 17.73
C PHE A 380 -25.81 -8.31 19.00
N GLU A 381 -26.57 -8.49 20.07
CA GLU A 381 -26.38 -7.84 21.37
C GLU A 381 -26.62 -8.84 22.50
N VAL A 382 -25.86 -8.74 23.59
CA VAL A 382 -26.00 -9.56 24.81
C VAL A 382 -25.89 -8.70 26.08
N ASP A 383 -26.31 -9.23 27.21
CA ASP A 383 -26.22 -8.55 28.52
C ASP A 383 -25.27 -9.24 29.52
N GLY A 384 -24.81 -10.46 29.20
CA GLY A 384 -24.02 -11.31 30.10
C GLY A 384 -24.83 -12.04 31.18
N TYR A 385 -26.13 -11.79 31.32
CA TYR A 385 -27.05 -12.57 32.17
C TYR A 385 -27.70 -13.74 31.43
N GLY A 386 -27.63 -13.73 30.09
CA GLY A 386 -28.15 -14.78 29.22
C GLY A 386 -29.17 -14.27 28.19
N SER A 387 -29.55 -12.99 28.26
CA SER A 387 -30.37 -12.36 27.23
C SER A 387 -29.54 -12.11 25.99
N ARG A 388 -30.20 -12.19 24.84
CA ARG A 388 -29.58 -12.08 23.52
C ARG A 388 -30.57 -11.56 22.51
N ILE A 389 -30.11 -10.66 21.64
CA ILE A 389 -30.87 -10.18 20.48
C ILE A 389 -30.35 -10.88 19.23
N LEU A 390 -31.26 -11.46 18.47
CA LEU A 390 -30.99 -12.16 17.21
C LEU A 390 -31.56 -11.32 16.06
N MET A 391 -30.72 -10.50 15.45
CA MET A 391 -31.03 -9.63 14.32
C MET A 391 -29.72 -9.27 13.63
N ASP A 392 -29.77 -8.42 12.61
CA ASP A 392 -28.63 -7.60 12.20
C ASP A 392 -29.11 -6.23 11.75
N ASP A 393 -28.18 -5.29 11.69
CA ASP A 393 -28.38 -3.93 11.17
C ASP A 393 -27.45 -3.70 9.96
N ALA A 394 -27.82 -2.80 9.06
CA ALA A 394 -27.06 -2.55 7.85
C ALA A 394 -25.73 -1.80 8.06
N ASN A 395 -25.61 -1.01 9.12
CA ASN A 395 -24.45 -0.16 9.34
C ASN A 395 -23.23 -0.98 9.81
N ILE A 396 -22.03 -0.60 9.35
CA ILE A 396 -20.78 -1.33 9.66
C ILE A 396 -20.13 -0.70 10.90
N PRO A 397 -19.73 -1.48 11.93
CA PRO A 397 -19.73 -2.94 12.02
C PRO A 397 -21.10 -3.60 12.28
N SER A 398 -21.43 -4.61 11.47
CA SER A 398 -22.57 -5.52 11.60
C SER A 398 -22.13 -6.99 11.70
N LEU A 399 -23.05 -7.92 12.02
CA LEU A 399 -22.74 -9.35 12.02
C LEU A 399 -22.36 -9.84 10.62
N LEU A 400 -23.05 -9.33 9.60
CA LEU A 400 -22.74 -9.63 8.19
C LEU A 400 -21.29 -9.24 7.83
N SER A 401 -20.79 -8.15 8.43
CA SER A 401 -19.46 -7.59 8.14
C SER A 401 -18.29 -8.24 8.88
N LEU A 402 -18.50 -9.23 9.78
CA LEU A 402 -17.41 -9.82 10.59
C LEU A 402 -16.19 -10.29 9.76
N PRO A 403 -16.35 -10.92 8.56
CA PRO A 403 -15.20 -11.23 7.71
C PRO A 403 -14.57 -9.99 7.07
N TYR A 404 -15.38 -9.01 6.67
CA TYR A 404 -14.90 -7.74 6.12
C TYR A 404 -14.01 -6.99 7.14
N LEU A 405 -14.37 -7.04 8.42
CA LEU A 405 -13.60 -6.50 9.54
C LEU A 405 -12.35 -7.33 9.87
N SER A 406 -12.10 -8.43 9.17
CA SER A 406 -11.01 -9.39 9.43
C SER A 406 -11.05 -10.04 10.82
N PHE A 407 -12.23 -10.16 11.45
CA PHE A 407 -12.38 -10.81 12.76
C PHE A 407 -12.33 -12.34 12.67
N LEU A 408 -12.92 -12.88 11.60
CA LEU A 408 -13.00 -14.30 11.30
C LEU A 408 -12.91 -14.52 9.78
N ASP A 409 -12.67 -15.76 9.37
CA ASP A 409 -12.72 -16.12 7.96
C ASP A 409 -14.18 -16.24 7.50
N LYS A 410 -14.48 -15.86 6.26
CA LYS A 410 -15.83 -15.98 5.70
C LYS A 410 -16.36 -17.43 5.69
N SER A 411 -15.48 -18.44 5.71
CA SER A 411 -15.85 -19.86 5.78
C SER A 411 -16.13 -20.35 7.21
N ASP A 412 -15.98 -19.51 8.24
CA ASP A 412 -16.27 -19.87 9.62
C ASP A 412 -17.71 -20.42 9.74
N PRO A 413 -17.92 -21.61 10.32
CA PRO A 413 -19.22 -22.27 10.32
C PRO A 413 -20.27 -21.51 11.14
N VAL A 414 -19.86 -20.85 12.23
CA VAL A 414 -20.76 -20.03 13.07
C VAL A 414 -21.15 -18.77 12.31
N TYR A 415 -20.20 -18.13 11.61
CA TYR A 415 -20.50 -17.01 10.72
C TYR A 415 -21.46 -17.43 9.59
N GLN A 416 -21.24 -18.58 8.95
CA GLN A 416 -22.13 -19.05 7.87
C GLN A 416 -23.55 -19.32 8.37
N ASN A 417 -23.72 -19.87 9.57
CA ASN A 417 -25.02 -20.01 10.21
C ASN A 417 -25.64 -18.63 10.51
N THR A 418 -24.83 -17.71 11.03
CA THR A 418 -25.24 -16.33 11.34
C THR A 418 -25.69 -15.62 10.07
N ARG A 419 -24.91 -15.70 8.98
CA ARG A 419 -25.21 -15.12 7.66
C ARG A 419 -26.57 -15.61 7.14
N LYS A 420 -26.84 -16.92 7.24
CA LYS A 420 -28.14 -17.49 6.85
C LYS A 420 -29.28 -16.98 7.73
N MET A 421 -29.06 -16.84 9.03
CA MET A 421 -30.04 -16.31 9.97
C MET A 421 -30.38 -14.85 9.69
N ILE A 422 -29.36 -14.01 9.46
CA ILE A 422 -29.54 -12.56 9.31
C ILE A 422 -30.06 -12.15 7.92
N THR A 423 -29.93 -13.03 6.92
CA THR A 423 -30.45 -12.84 5.56
C THR A 423 -31.74 -13.63 5.27
N ASP A 424 -32.41 -14.12 6.32
CA ASP A 424 -33.73 -14.78 6.22
C ASP A 424 -34.79 -13.94 6.94
N LYS A 425 -35.85 -13.58 6.22
CA LYS A 425 -37.00 -12.80 6.72
C LYS A 425 -37.68 -13.46 7.93
N ALA A 426 -37.61 -14.79 8.05
CA ALA A 426 -38.21 -15.52 9.15
C ALA A 426 -37.43 -15.40 10.47
N SER A 427 -36.16 -14.95 10.42
CA SER A 427 -35.29 -14.89 11.60
C SER A 427 -34.65 -13.53 11.86
N ASN A 428 -34.51 -12.65 10.86
CA ASN A 428 -34.11 -11.27 11.08
C ASN A 428 -35.30 -10.33 10.89
N PRO A 429 -35.76 -9.62 11.94
CA PRO A 429 -36.87 -8.67 11.83
C PRO A 429 -36.58 -7.51 10.87
N TYR A 430 -35.30 -7.24 10.58
CA TYR A 430 -34.87 -6.16 9.68
C TYR A 430 -34.34 -6.68 8.33
N TYR A 431 -34.50 -7.97 8.00
CA TYR A 431 -34.33 -8.43 6.62
C TYR A 431 -35.62 -8.21 5.84
N LEU A 432 -35.67 -7.07 5.14
CA LEU A 432 -36.86 -6.57 4.47
C LEU A 432 -36.89 -7.05 3.03
N VAL A 433 -38.07 -7.48 2.57
CA VAL A 433 -38.28 -8.02 1.22
C VAL A 433 -39.55 -7.42 0.65
N GLY A 434 -39.42 -6.74 -0.49
CA GLY A 434 -40.50 -6.21 -1.28
C GLY A 434 -40.36 -6.54 -2.77
N PRO A 435 -41.31 -6.10 -3.61
CA PRO A 435 -41.33 -6.42 -5.04
C PRO A 435 -40.20 -5.78 -5.84
N GLN A 436 -39.56 -4.72 -5.35
CA GLN A 436 -38.54 -3.98 -6.11
C GLN A 436 -37.14 -4.03 -5.50
N PHE A 437 -37.03 -4.28 -4.19
CA PHE A 437 -35.75 -4.34 -3.49
C PHE A 437 -35.84 -5.26 -2.27
N HIS A 438 -34.69 -5.65 -1.73
CA HIS A 438 -34.58 -6.36 -0.45
C HIS A 438 -33.21 -6.10 0.18
N GLY A 439 -33.07 -6.43 1.45
CA GLY A 439 -31.81 -6.31 2.17
C GLY A 439 -32.03 -6.14 3.66
N ILE A 440 -30.94 -5.92 4.40
CA ILE A 440 -31.02 -5.60 5.82
C ILE A 440 -31.24 -4.08 5.93
N GLY A 441 -32.20 -3.68 6.75
CA GLY A 441 -32.42 -2.30 7.17
C GLY A 441 -31.99 -2.11 8.62
N GLY A 442 -32.85 -1.46 9.39
CA GLY A 442 -32.66 -1.21 10.82
C GLY A 442 -33.83 -0.42 11.38
N PRO A 443 -33.89 -0.21 12.71
CA PRO A 443 -34.93 0.59 13.31
C PRO A 443 -34.84 2.08 12.94
N HIS A 444 -33.68 2.56 12.50
CA HIS A 444 -33.41 3.98 12.20
C HIS A 444 -34.43 4.61 11.23
N ILE A 445 -34.68 3.95 10.09
CA ILE A 445 -35.63 4.43 9.06
C ILE A 445 -36.98 3.71 9.16
N GLY A 446 -36.98 2.45 9.64
CA GLY A 446 -38.18 1.67 9.89
C GLY A 446 -38.36 0.46 8.98
N LEU A 447 -39.58 -0.07 8.95
CA LEU A 447 -39.88 -1.45 8.53
C LEU A 447 -40.03 -1.68 7.02
N GLU A 448 -39.86 -0.64 6.20
CA GLU A 448 -39.99 -0.72 4.73
C GLU A 448 -38.70 -0.36 3.99
N ASN A 449 -37.66 0.08 4.70
CA ASN A 449 -36.46 0.65 4.09
C ASN A 449 -35.23 -0.22 4.35
N ALA A 450 -34.74 -0.90 3.31
CA ALA A 450 -33.49 -1.66 3.34
C ALA A 450 -32.33 -0.80 2.85
N TRP A 451 -31.13 -1.05 3.37
CA TRP A 451 -29.98 -0.21 3.07
C TRP A 451 -29.09 -0.87 2.02
N PRO A 452 -28.70 -0.15 0.94
CA PRO A 452 -27.79 -0.67 -0.08
C PRO A 452 -26.48 -1.22 0.48
N MET A 453 -25.97 -0.63 1.56
CA MET A 453 -24.75 -1.10 2.22
C MET A 453 -24.83 -2.55 2.68
N SER A 454 -26.00 -3.02 3.12
CA SER A 454 -26.16 -4.43 3.52
C SER A 454 -25.88 -5.39 2.36
N LEU A 455 -26.43 -5.10 1.17
CA LEU A 455 -26.20 -5.88 -0.04
C LEU A 455 -24.75 -5.81 -0.52
N LEU A 456 -24.11 -4.65 -0.38
CA LEU A 456 -22.70 -4.47 -0.74
C LEU A 456 -21.78 -5.29 0.17
N VAL A 457 -22.01 -5.26 1.48
CA VAL A 457 -21.29 -6.12 2.44
C VAL A 457 -21.60 -7.59 2.17
N GLN A 458 -22.86 -7.93 1.88
CA GLN A 458 -23.26 -9.29 1.50
C GLN A 458 -22.46 -9.77 0.28
N ALA A 459 -22.32 -8.95 -0.76
CA ALA A 459 -21.49 -9.25 -1.93
C ALA A 459 -20.01 -9.39 -1.56
N MET A 460 -19.44 -8.48 -0.77
CA MET A 460 -18.03 -8.53 -0.36
C MET A 460 -17.67 -9.74 0.51
N THR A 461 -18.67 -10.40 1.10
CA THR A 461 -18.51 -11.54 2.01
C THR A 461 -19.07 -12.85 1.43
N SER A 462 -19.33 -12.89 0.12
CA SER A 462 -19.79 -14.08 -0.61
C SER A 462 -18.67 -14.70 -1.47
N ASP A 463 -18.83 -15.99 -1.77
CA ASP A 463 -18.10 -16.72 -2.82
C ASP A 463 -18.98 -17.10 -4.01
N ASP A 464 -20.29 -16.83 -3.94
CA ASP A 464 -21.24 -17.11 -5.00
C ASP A 464 -21.31 -15.92 -5.96
N ASP A 465 -20.75 -16.12 -7.15
CA ASP A 465 -20.77 -15.14 -8.25
C ASP A 465 -22.18 -14.62 -8.58
N ALA A 466 -23.22 -15.47 -8.46
CA ALA A 466 -24.61 -15.08 -8.70
C ALA A 466 -25.16 -14.18 -7.59
N GLU A 467 -24.83 -14.47 -6.33
CA GLU A 467 -25.16 -13.60 -5.19
C GLU A 467 -24.44 -12.25 -5.30
N ILE A 468 -23.15 -12.27 -5.62
CA ILE A 468 -22.31 -11.07 -5.78
C ILE A 468 -22.91 -10.12 -6.84
N ILE A 469 -23.15 -10.65 -8.04
CA ILE A 469 -23.65 -9.81 -9.14
C ILE A 469 -25.12 -9.42 -8.93
N GLY A 470 -25.93 -10.29 -8.32
CA GLY A 470 -27.31 -10.01 -7.96
C GLY A 470 -27.43 -8.81 -7.00
N ASN A 471 -26.65 -8.82 -5.93
CA ASN A 471 -26.59 -7.74 -4.95
C ASN A 471 -26.08 -6.42 -5.58
N LEU A 472 -25.00 -6.48 -6.37
CA LEU A 472 -24.47 -5.30 -7.06
C LEU A 472 -25.51 -4.69 -8.02
N ASN A 473 -26.23 -5.54 -8.76
CA ASN A 473 -27.25 -5.10 -9.69
C ASN A 473 -28.45 -4.47 -8.99
N LEU A 474 -28.89 -5.00 -7.84
CA LEU A 474 -29.96 -4.38 -7.05
C LEU A 474 -29.58 -2.96 -6.64
N VAL A 475 -28.38 -2.78 -6.07
CA VAL A 475 -27.88 -1.46 -5.66
C VAL A 475 -27.83 -0.50 -6.85
N ARG A 476 -27.23 -0.92 -7.97
CA ARG A 476 -27.18 -0.10 -9.19
C ARG A 476 -28.58 0.28 -9.68
N ASN A 477 -29.52 -0.67 -9.70
CA ASN A 477 -30.87 -0.44 -10.21
C ASN A 477 -31.68 0.50 -9.30
N SER A 478 -31.38 0.56 -7.99
CA SER A 478 -31.98 1.52 -7.06
C SER A 478 -31.34 2.91 -7.09
N SER A 479 -30.12 3.03 -7.63
CA SER A 479 -29.35 4.29 -7.71
C SER A 479 -29.79 5.18 -8.89
N LEU A 480 -31.09 5.45 -9.04
CA LEU A 480 -31.65 6.15 -10.21
C LEU A 480 -31.09 7.56 -10.42
N LEU A 481 -30.59 8.21 -9.36
CA LEU A 481 -29.92 9.50 -9.43
C LEU A 481 -28.40 9.40 -9.61
N GLY A 482 -27.85 8.21 -9.85
CA GLY A 482 -26.42 8.03 -10.11
C GLY A 482 -25.53 8.11 -8.87
N LEU A 483 -26.09 7.97 -7.67
CA LEU A 483 -25.39 7.84 -6.38
C LEU A 483 -26.04 6.73 -5.53
N VAL A 484 -25.34 6.27 -4.51
CA VAL A 484 -25.86 5.29 -3.55
C VAL A 484 -26.48 6.04 -2.37
N HIS A 485 -27.72 5.66 -2.06
CA HIS A 485 -28.53 6.26 -0.99
C HIS A 485 -28.33 5.51 0.34
N GLU A 486 -28.80 6.13 1.42
CA GLU A 486 -28.80 5.51 2.75
C GLU A 486 -29.74 4.31 2.81
N SER A 487 -31.00 4.50 2.45
CA SER A 487 -32.00 3.45 2.43
C SER A 487 -32.93 3.56 1.23
N ILE A 488 -33.53 2.43 0.85
CA ILE A 488 -34.42 2.27 -0.29
C ILE A 488 -35.70 1.58 0.19
N ASN A 489 -36.86 2.14 -0.15
CA ASN A 489 -38.14 1.50 0.12
C ASN A 489 -38.28 0.21 -0.72
N VAL A 490 -38.46 -0.92 -0.04
CA VAL A 490 -38.48 -2.24 -0.71
C VAL A 490 -39.64 -2.43 -1.69
N ASN A 491 -40.68 -1.61 -1.56
CA ASN A 491 -41.86 -1.61 -2.43
C ASN A 491 -41.73 -0.59 -3.58
N ASN A 492 -40.91 0.44 -3.43
CA ASN A 492 -40.77 1.53 -4.41
C ASN A 492 -39.36 2.13 -4.39
N ILE A 493 -38.49 1.72 -5.32
CA ILE A 493 -37.08 2.18 -5.37
C ILE A 493 -36.90 3.68 -5.67
N LYS A 494 -37.97 4.41 -5.99
CA LYS A 494 -37.94 5.87 -6.13
C LYS A 494 -38.04 6.60 -4.79
N ASP A 495 -38.47 5.90 -3.75
CA ASP A 495 -38.53 6.39 -2.38
C ASP A 495 -37.27 5.92 -1.65
N TYR A 496 -36.44 6.88 -1.26
CA TYR A 496 -35.12 6.67 -0.67
C TYR A 496 -34.80 7.79 0.32
N THR A 497 -33.84 7.55 1.21
CA THR A 497 -33.32 8.56 2.13
C THR A 497 -31.91 9.00 1.75
N ARG A 498 -31.57 10.26 2.08
CA ARG A 498 -30.27 10.91 1.84
C ARG A 498 -29.80 10.88 0.37
N PRO A 499 -30.03 11.97 -0.40
CA PRO A 499 -29.53 12.06 -1.78
C PRO A 499 -28.00 12.12 -1.84
N TRP A 500 -27.34 12.52 -0.75
CA TRP A 500 -25.88 12.63 -0.64
C TRP A 500 -25.37 11.93 0.62
N PHE A 501 -24.95 10.67 0.45
CA PHE A 501 -24.31 9.91 1.51
C PHE A 501 -22.95 9.37 1.05
N SER A 502 -21.88 10.03 1.45
CA SER A 502 -20.55 9.74 0.88
C SER A 502 -19.98 8.40 1.34
N TRP A 503 -20.32 7.96 2.55
CA TRP A 503 -19.92 6.64 3.05
C TRP A 503 -20.51 5.50 2.21
N ALA A 504 -21.82 5.52 1.91
CA ALA A 504 -22.47 4.51 1.08
C ALA A 504 -21.84 4.44 -0.33
N ASN A 505 -21.53 5.60 -0.94
CA ASN A 505 -20.80 5.68 -2.19
C ASN A 505 -19.40 5.02 -2.09
N SER A 506 -18.71 5.25 -0.97
CA SER A 506 -17.41 4.63 -0.71
C SER A 506 -17.50 3.10 -0.56
N VAL A 507 -18.49 2.56 0.15
CA VAL A 507 -18.71 1.10 0.28
C VAL A 507 -19.01 0.47 -1.09
N PHE A 508 -19.79 1.15 -1.93
CA PHE A 508 -20.05 0.70 -3.30
C PHE A 508 -18.76 0.63 -4.12
N ALA A 509 -17.95 1.68 -4.06
CA ALA A 509 -16.69 1.70 -4.80
C ALA A 509 -15.70 0.64 -4.28
N GLN A 510 -15.64 0.38 -2.96
CA GLN A 510 -14.87 -0.72 -2.39
C GLN A 510 -15.31 -2.07 -2.96
N THR A 511 -16.63 -2.28 -3.05
CA THR A 511 -17.22 -3.52 -3.58
C THR A 511 -16.82 -3.73 -5.05
N VAL A 512 -16.96 -2.70 -5.89
CA VAL A 512 -16.55 -2.76 -7.31
C VAL A 512 -15.05 -3.01 -7.44
N LEU A 513 -14.21 -2.33 -6.65
CA LEU A 513 -12.75 -2.54 -6.68
C LEU A 513 -12.35 -3.94 -6.22
N LYS A 514 -13.05 -4.53 -5.24
CA LYS A 514 -12.84 -5.92 -4.83
C LYS A 514 -13.21 -6.89 -5.93
N ILE A 515 -14.37 -6.74 -6.56
CA ILE A 515 -14.80 -7.57 -7.69
C ILE A 515 -13.82 -7.43 -8.86
N ALA A 516 -13.39 -6.20 -9.16
CA ALA A 516 -12.39 -5.93 -10.21
C ALA A 516 -11.07 -6.68 -9.97
N ALA A 517 -10.68 -6.84 -8.70
CA ALA A 517 -9.45 -7.53 -8.30
C ALA A 517 -9.59 -9.06 -8.27
N GLU A 518 -10.71 -9.60 -7.79
CA GLU A 518 -10.84 -11.02 -7.43
C GLU A 518 -11.76 -11.81 -8.38
N ARG A 519 -12.70 -11.13 -9.03
CA ARG A 519 -13.74 -11.70 -9.91
C ARG A 519 -13.99 -10.77 -11.13
N PRO A 520 -12.94 -10.39 -11.88
CA PRO A 520 -13.06 -9.40 -12.96
C PRO A 520 -14.06 -9.82 -14.05
N HIS A 521 -14.28 -11.12 -14.24
CA HIS A 521 -15.21 -11.65 -15.23
C HIS A 521 -16.66 -11.21 -15.01
N LEU A 522 -17.04 -10.90 -13.77
CA LEU A 522 -18.39 -10.46 -13.43
C LEU A 522 -18.73 -9.06 -13.94
N ILE A 523 -17.75 -8.18 -14.10
CA ILE A 523 -17.98 -6.76 -14.42
C ILE A 523 -17.22 -6.26 -15.66
N PHE A 524 -16.14 -6.95 -16.05
CA PHE A 524 -15.31 -6.62 -17.22
C PHE A 524 -15.43 -7.64 -18.37
N GLY A 525 -16.17 -8.74 -18.17
CA GLY A 525 -16.40 -9.80 -19.16
C GLY A 525 -15.50 -11.04 -19.00
N ILE A 526 -15.92 -12.17 -19.59
CA ILE A 526 -15.46 -13.55 -19.30
C ILE A 526 -13.93 -13.75 -19.22
N ASN A 527 -13.14 -13.04 -20.03
CA ASN A 527 -11.67 -13.19 -20.09
C ASN A 527 -10.91 -11.95 -19.58
N ALA A 528 -11.55 -11.13 -18.74
CA ALA A 528 -10.95 -9.90 -18.28
C ALA A 528 -9.85 -10.14 -17.25
N LYS A 529 -8.73 -9.43 -17.39
CA LYS A 529 -7.63 -9.46 -16.42
C LYS A 529 -8.07 -8.81 -15.09
N PRO A 530 -7.56 -9.23 -13.92
CA PRO A 530 -7.77 -8.49 -12.67
C PRO A 530 -7.33 -7.03 -12.76
N TYR A 531 -8.01 -6.14 -12.04
CA TYR A 531 -7.53 -4.79 -11.73
C TYR A 531 -7.16 -4.70 -10.27
N THR A 532 -5.91 -4.37 -9.98
CA THR A 532 -5.46 -4.05 -8.63
C THR A 532 -4.77 -2.69 -8.64
N ILE A 533 -5.11 -1.86 -7.65
CA ILE A 533 -4.35 -0.65 -7.36
C ILE A 533 -2.98 -1.13 -6.85
N GLN A 534 -1.96 -1.07 -7.71
CA GLN A 534 -0.64 -1.59 -7.38
C GLN A 534 -0.11 -0.94 -6.09
N ARG A 535 0.10 -1.74 -5.04
CA ARG A 535 0.87 -1.32 -3.86
C ARG A 535 2.29 -0.99 -4.33
N LYS A 536 2.95 -0.02 -3.69
CA LYS A 536 4.40 0.08 -3.84
C LYS A 536 4.96 -1.24 -3.33
N ALA A 537 5.46 -2.08 -4.23
CA ALA A 537 6.36 -3.15 -3.81
C ALA A 537 7.47 -2.43 -3.02
N ASN A 538 7.58 -2.70 -1.73
CA ASN A 538 8.85 -2.47 -1.05
C ASN A 538 9.88 -3.16 -1.93
N PHE A 539 10.83 -2.38 -2.44
CA PHE A 539 11.82 -2.77 -3.44
C PHE A 539 12.18 -4.25 -3.33
N ASN A 540 12.02 -4.98 -4.44
CA ASN A 540 12.57 -6.32 -4.64
C ASN A 540 14.06 -6.31 -4.27
N PHE A 541 14.36 -6.71 -3.05
CA PHE A 541 15.58 -7.43 -2.71
C PHE A 541 15.39 -8.87 -3.23
N PRO A 542 16.38 -9.46 -3.92
CA PRO A 542 16.17 -10.69 -4.65
C PRO A 542 15.76 -11.84 -3.72
N LEU A 543 14.57 -12.39 -4.00
CA LEU A 543 14.04 -13.75 -3.79
C LEU A 543 14.41 -14.61 -2.56
N ILE A 544 15.03 -14.08 -1.51
CA ILE A 544 15.33 -14.82 -0.26
C ILE A 544 14.41 -14.41 0.89
N LEU A 545 13.73 -13.26 0.79
CA LEU A 545 12.95 -12.68 1.90
C LEU A 545 11.44 -12.95 1.86
N THR A 546 10.92 -13.61 0.83
CA THR A 546 9.47 -13.89 0.71
C THR A 546 9.02 -15.15 1.50
N ILE A 547 9.92 -15.85 2.19
CA ILE A 547 9.62 -17.13 2.88
C ILE A 547 9.63 -17.00 4.44
N TYR A 548 9.93 -15.82 5.00
CA TYR A 548 10.19 -15.70 6.44
C TYR A 548 9.51 -14.48 7.08
N PRO A 549 8.30 -14.63 7.67
CA PRO A 549 7.47 -13.53 8.18
C PRO A 549 7.73 -13.13 9.65
N ARG A 550 8.80 -13.62 10.30
CA ARG A 550 9.19 -13.23 11.68
C ARG A 550 10.69 -12.97 11.74
N TRP A 551 11.08 -11.78 12.18
CA TRP A 551 12.48 -11.40 12.40
C TRP A 551 12.87 -11.72 13.84
N ASP A 552 13.43 -12.91 14.05
CA ASP A 552 14.14 -13.30 15.28
C ASP A 552 15.63 -12.91 15.13
N PRO A 553 16.28 -12.26 16.14
CA PRO A 553 17.73 -12.04 16.16
C PRO A 553 18.56 -13.27 15.74
N HIS A 554 18.11 -14.48 16.05
CA HIS A 554 18.77 -15.73 15.69
C HIS A 554 18.69 -16.05 14.17
N THR A 555 17.64 -15.60 13.48
CA THR A 555 17.52 -15.67 12.01
C THR A 555 18.18 -14.50 11.27
N PHE A 556 18.36 -13.35 11.91
CA PHE A 556 18.99 -12.18 11.28
C PHE A 556 20.49 -12.39 11.01
N VAL A 557 21.21 -12.99 11.97
CA VAL A 557 22.65 -13.24 11.86
C VAL A 557 23.01 -14.07 10.61
N PRO A 558 22.41 -15.25 10.33
CA PRO A 558 22.72 -16.01 9.13
C PRO A 558 22.32 -15.29 7.83
N ILE A 559 21.24 -14.50 7.83
CA ILE A 559 20.83 -13.71 6.66
C ILE A 559 21.83 -12.58 6.38
N ALA A 560 22.22 -11.81 7.41
CA ALA A 560 23.18 -10.73 7.28
C ALA A 560 24.57 -11.24 6.88
N LEU A 561 25.03 -12.35 7.48
CA LEU A 561 26.25 -13.05 7.06
C LEU A 561 26.16 -13.54 5.63
N GLY A 562 25.00 -14.07 5.21
CA GLY A 562 24.72 -14.49 3.84
C GLY A 562 24.88 -13.35 2.83
N ILE A 563 24.31 -12.17 3.13
CA ILE A 563 24.41 -10.97 2.28
C ILE A 563 25.86 -10.49 2.19
N ILE A 564 26.57 -10.43 3.32
CA ILE A 564 27.99 -10.04 3.34
C ILE A 564 28.81 -11.02 2.48
N LEU A 565 28.56 -12.32 2.61
CA LEU A 565 29.30 -13.36 1.90
C LEU A 565 28.98 -13.38 0.40
N ASP A 566 27.73 -13.18 -0.03
CA ASP A 566 27.35 -13.05 -1.44
C ASP A 566 28.11 -11.89 -2.11
N ASN A 567 28.07 -10.70 -1.49
CA ASN A 567 28.79 -9.53 -2.00
C ASN A 567 30.31 -9.75 -2.03
N LEU A 568 30.85 -10.43 -1.02
CA LEU A 568 32.28 -10.77 -0.96
C LEU A 568 32.68 -11.73 -2.08
N ILE A 569 31.88 -12.76 -2.34
CA ILE A 569 32.12 -13.73 -3.41
C ILE A 569 32.07 -13.05 -4.78
N ARG A 570 31.07 -12.20 -5.02
CA ARG A 570 30.96 -11.43 -6.28
C ARG A 570 32.14 -10.50 -6.48
N TYR A 571 32.60 -9.83 -5.41
CA TYR A 571 33.79 -8.98 -5.47
C TYR A 571 35.06 -9.80 -5.76
N VAL A 572 35.34 -10.85 -4.98
CA VAL A 572 36.59 -11.61 -5.09
C VAL A 572 36.65 -12.42 -6.39
N ILE A 573 35.61 -13.21 -6.69
CA ILE A 573 35.63 -14.10 -7.86
C ILE A 573 35.22 -13.33 -9.12
N GLY A 574 34.12 -12.59 -9.06
CA GLY A 574 33.53 -11.90 -10.20
C GLY A 574 34.33 -10.69 -10.70
N HIS A 575 35.09 -10.01 -9.83
CA HIS A 575 35.86 -8.84 -10.21
C HIS A 575 37.37 -9.01 -10.04
N VAL A 576 37.86 -9.47 -8.89
CA VAL A 576 39.32 -9.58 -8.66
C VAL A 576 39.95 -10.68 -9.51
N LEU A 577 39.49 -11.92 -9.33
CA LEU A 577 40.07 -13.06 -10.04
C LEU A 577 39.71 -13.07 -11.52
N MET A 578 38.50 -12.64 -11.88
CA MET A 578 38.10 -12.51 -13.28
C MET A 578 39.00 -11.51 -14.02
N SER A 579 39.30 -10.35 -13.43
CA SER A 579 40.18 -9.36 -14.07
C SER A 579 41.62 -9.87 -14.23
N ILE A 580 42.14 -10.58 -13.23
CA ILE A 580 43.48 -11.21 -13.30
C ILE A 580 43.52 -12.30 -14.36
N LEU A 581 42.49 -13.15 -14.43
CA LEU A 581 42.36 -14.20 -15.44
C LEU A 581 42.30 -13.59 -16.84
N ILE A 582 41.48 -12.56 -17.05
CA ILE A 582 41.38 -11.87 -18.35
C ILE A 582 42.77 -11.41 -18.80
N LEU A 583 43.53 -10.73 -17.95
CA LEU A 583 44.86 -10.24 -18.30
C LEU A 583 45.92 -11.35 -18.48
N GLU A 584 45.87 -12.43 -17.70
CA GLU A 584 46.76 -13.60 -17.88
C GLU A 584 46.49 -14.31 -19.22
N THR A 585 45.27 -14.18 -19.78
CA THR A 585 44.89 -14.88 -21.01
C THR A 585 45.25 -14.13 -22.29
N VAL A 586 45.36 -12.80 -22.26
CA VAL A 586 45.85 -11.95 -23.38
C VAL A 586 47.26 -12.36 -23.81
N GLU A 587 48.10 -12.74 -22.84
CA GLU A 587 49.47 -13.24 -23.05
C GLU A 587 49.54 -14.41 -24.05
N LYS A 588 48.54 -15.29 -24.07
CA LYS A 588 48.61 -16.53 -24.86
C LYS A 588 48.30 -16.34 -26.34
N GLN A 589 47.71 -15.22 -26.75
CA GLN A 589 47.42 -14.92 -28.15
C GLN A 589 48.57 -14.17 -28.86
N ALA A 590 49.43 -13.44 -28.15
CA ALA A 590 50.54 -12.70 -28.75
C ALA A 590 51.71 -13.60 -29.20
N ASN A 591 51.96 -14.71 -28.50
CA ASN A 591 52.99 -15.71 -28.88
C ASN A 591 52.40 -16.75 -29.85
N GLY A 592 52.11 -16.29 -31.06
CA GLY A 592 51.55 -17.08 -32.16
C GLY A 592 52.59 -17.90 -32.92
N SER A 593 53.13 -18.98 -32.32
CA SER A 593 53.74 -20.12 -33.03
C SER A 593 54.35 -21.10 -32.02
N GLU A 594 53.55 -21.97 -31.39
CA GLU A 594 54.01 -23.25 -30.83
C GLU A 594 52.79 -23.98 -30.23
N LEU A 595 52.28 -24.94 -30.99
CA LEU A 595 51.15 -25.81 -30.66
C LEU A 595 51.68 -27.05 -29.93
N GLY A 596 52.16 -26.88 -28.69
CA GLY A 596 52.66 -27.98 -27.88
C GLY A 596 52.56 -27.67 -26.38
N ASN A 597 51.70 -28.40 -25.66
CA ASN A 597 51.62 -28.48 -24.19
C ASN A 597 51.72 -27.15 -23.38
N LYS A 598 50.81 -26.21 -23.61
CA LYS A 598 50.70 -24.99 -22.77
C LYS A 598 49.93 -25.27 -21.48
N LYS A 599 50.59 -25.18 -20.31
CA LYS A 599 49.96 -25.29 -18.99
C LYS A 599 48.78 -24.30 -18.84
N PRO A 600 47.64 -24.69 -18.24
CA PRO A 600 46.49 -23.80 -18.05
C PRO A 600 46.84 -22.59 -17.16
N PRO A 601 46.20 -21.42 -17.36
CA PRO A 601 46.48 -20.23 -16.54
C PRO A 601 46.31 -20.54 -15.05
N SER A 602 47.22 -19.98 -14.26
CA SER A 602 47.30 -20.24 -12.83
C SER A 602 46.07 -19.72 -12.08
N SER A 603 45.49 -18.61 -12.56
CA SER A 603 44.22 -18.00 -12.11
C SER A 603 42.98 -18.91 -12.20
N ARG A 604 43.02 -20.00 -12.98
CA ARG A 604 41.92 -21.00 -13.03
C ARG A 604 41.77 -21.79 -11.72
N LYS A 605 42.84 -21.91 -10.94
CA LYS A 605 42.84 -22.62 -9.66
C LYS A 605 42.54 -21.65 -8.51
N LEU A 606 41.25 -21.35 -8.31
CA LEU A 606 40.70 -20.42 -7.31
C LEU A 606 41.53 -20.35 -6.01
N PHE A 607 41.62 -21.47 -5.29
CA PHE A 607 42.32 -21.53 -4.01
C PHE A 607 43.84 -21.28 -4.11
N ARG A 608 44.47 -21.71 -5.19
CA ARG A 608 45.92 -21.49 -5.40
C ARG A 608 46.20 -20.01 -5.68
N THR A 609 45.37 -19.36 -6.48
CA THR A 609 45.52 -17.94 -6.83
C THR A 609 45.25 -17.04 -5.63
N ILE A 610 44.18 -17.32 -4.87
CA ILE A 610 43.90 -16.65 -3.61
C ILE A 610 45.06 -16.83 -2.62
N ALA A 611 45.59 -18.06 -2.49
CA ALA A 611 46.74 -18.33 -1.62
C ALA A 611 48.02 -17.60 -2.05
N VAL A 612 48.27 -17.48 -3.36
CA VAL A 612 49.42 -16.73 -3.90
C VAL A 612 49.27 -15.23 -3.63
N LEU A 613 48.09 -14.65 -3.88
CA LEU A 613 47.81 -13.24 -3.59
C LEU A 613 47.93 -12.95 -2.08
N TYR A 614 47.37 -13.84 -1.25
CA TYR A 614 47.45 -13.75 0.21
C TYR A 614 48.90 -13.85 0.73
N ARG A 615 49.72 -14.79 0.22
CA ARG A 615 51.13 -14.92 0.62
C ARG A 615 51.98 -13.71 0.25
N LYS A 616 51.61 -12.96 -0.80
CA LYS A 616 52.38 -11.81 -1.30
C LYS A 616 52.02 -10.49 -0.62
N GLY A 617 50.74 -10.27 -0.30
CA GLY A 617 50.26 -8.98 0.26
C GLY A 617 49.16 -9.08 1.31
N GLY A 618 48.89 -10.28 1.85
CA GLY A 618 47.86 -10.53 2.86
C GLY A 618 46.43 -10.28 2.38
N LEU A 619 45.47 -10.23 3.32
CA LEU A 619 44.06 -9.89 3.05
C LEU A 619 43.91 -8.49 2.43
N ARG A 620 44.84 -7.58 2.73
CA ARG A 620 44.83 -6.20 2.24
C ARG A 620 44.96 -6.10 0.72
N LEU A 621 45.66 -7.05 0.08
CA LEU A 621 45.80 -7.09 -1.37
C LEU A 621 44.54 -7.63 -2.05
N LEU A 622 43.89 -8.64 -1.47
CA LEU A 622 42.64 -9.21 -1.99
C LEU A 622 41.50 -8.18 -1.95
N PHE A 623 41.45 -7.37 -0.89
CA PHE A 623 40.42 -6.35 -0.66
C PHE A 623 40.86 -4.93 -1.06
N ASN A 624 41.92 -4.80 -1.87
CA ASN A 624 42.47 -3.49 -2.21
C ASN A 624 41.44 -2.56 -2.88
N GLY A 625 40.60 -3.11 -3.75
CA GLY A 625 39.54 -2.38 -4.46
C GLY A 625 38.19 -2.33 -3.74
N ILE A 626 38.01 -2.94 -2.55
CA ILE A 626 36.67 -3.12 -1.96
C ILE A 626 36.02 -1.79 -1.59
N GLY A 627 36.79 -0.84 -1.06
CA GLY A 627 36.26 0.49 -0.75
C GLY A 627 35.78 1.23 -2.00
N SER A 628 36.49 1.06 -3.12
CA SER A 628 36.07 1.65 -4.41
C SER A 628 34.88 0.93 -5.02
N ALA A 629 34.74 -0.38 -4.80
CA ALA A 629 33.55 -1.13 -5.17
C ALA A 629 32.33 -0.60 -4.42
N CYS A 630 32.41 -0.46 -3.09
CA CYS A 630 31.34 0.09 -2.27
C CYS A 630 30.97 1.51 -2.69
N THR A 631 31.97 2.39 -2.87
CA THR A 631 31.74 3.76 -3.34
C THR A 631 31.07 3.78 -4.72
N TYR A 632 31.53 2.94 -5.65
CA TYR A 632 30.92 2.81 -6.96
C TYR A 632 29.46 2.34 -6.86
N TRP A 633 29.17 1.29 -6.11
CA TRP A 633 27.81 0.76 -5.95
C TRP A 633 26.85 1.77 -5.32
N VAL A 634 27.28 2.50 -4.28
CA VAL A 634 26.44 3.51 -3.62
C VAL A 634 26.14 4.68 -4.56
N ILE A 635 27.17 5.22 -5.23
CA ILE A 635 26.98 6.34 -6.16
C ILE A 635 26.17 5.88 -7.37
N HIS A 636 26.46 4.70 -7.91
CA HIS A 636 25.74 4.14 -9.07
C HIS A 636 24.26 3.94 -8.76
N SER A 637 23.93 3.31 -7.62
CA SER A 637 22.54 3.14 -7.19
C SER A 637 21.83 4.48 -7.02
N SER A 638 22.51 5.46 -6.41
CA SER A 638 21.96 6.81 -6.21
C SER A 638 21.71 7.53 -7.54
N VAL A 639 22.68 7.49 -8.46
CA VAL A 639 22.57 8.12 -9.78
C VAL A 639 21.52 7.41 -10.64
N ALA A 640 21.48 6.08 -10.65
CA ALA A 640 20.46 5.32 -11.38
C ALA A 640 19.06 5.64 -10.86
N LYS A 641 18.89 5.74 -9.53
CA LYS A 641 17.60 6.10 -8.91
C LYS A 641 17.18 7.54 -9.24
N LEU A 642 18.11 8.48 -9.21
CA LEU A 642 17.85 9.87 -9.64
C LEU A 642 17.52 9.94 -11.14
N SER A 643 18.25 9.22 -11.99
CA SER A 643 17.97 9.16 -13.43
C SER A 643 16.64 8.47 -13.75
N SER A 644 16.18 7.53 -12.90
CA SER A 644 14.90 6.84 -13.08
C SER A 644 13.67 7.74 -12.92
N ILE A 645 13.86 8.98 -12.44
CA ILE A 645 12.80 10.01 -12.40
C ILE A 645 12.41 10.44 -13.82
N LEU A 646 13.36 10.42 -14.76
CA LEU A 646 13.19 10.91 -16.13
C LEU A 646 13.31 9.82 -17.20
N LEU A 647 13.92 8.68 -16.88
CA LEU A 647 14.23 7.60 -17.82
C LEU A 647 13.71 6.26 -17.29
N PRO A 648 13.28 5.32 -18.16
CA PRO A 648 12.95 3.96 -17.75
C PRO A 648 14.10 3.29 -16.99
N SER A 649 13.80 2.43 -16.02
CA SER A 649 14.81 1.79 -15.13
C SER A 649 16.02 1.19 -15.88
N PRO A 650 15.86 0.42 -16.98
CA PRO A 650 17.00 -0.12 -17.72
C PRO A 650 17.88 0.98 -18.32
N VAL A 651 17.26 2.05 -18.82
CA VAL A 651 17.95 3.19 -19.43
C VAL A 651 18.67 4.01 -18.36
N ALA A 652 18.04 4.22 -17.20
CA ALA A 652 18.64 4.91 -16.06
C ALA A 652 19.87 4.17 -15.53
N TYR A 653 19.83 2.83 -15.44
CA TYR A 653 20.98 2.00 -15.09
C TYR A 653 22.14 2.17 -16.07
N ILE A 654 21.85 2.16 -17.37
CA ILE A 654 22.85 2.35 -18.43
C ILE A 654 23.48 3.75 -18.33
N VAL A 655 22.67 4.80 -18.18
CA VAL A 655 23.13 6.19 -18.05
C VAL A 655 24.03 6.35 -16.82
N ALA A 656 23.63 5.83 -15.66
CA ALA A 656 24.45 5.85 -14.45
C ALA A 656 25.80 5.15 -14.65
N SER A 657 25.79 4.00 -15.35
CA SER A 657 27.01 3.24 -15.66
C SER A 657 27.99 4.03 -16.50
N VAL A 658 27.50 4.73 -17.54
CA VAL A 658 28.34 5.56 -18.43
C VAL A 658 28.85 6.82 -17.73
N LEU A 659 28.01 7.49 -16.94
CA LEU A 659 28.41 8.66 -16.15
C LEU A 659 29.53 8.31 -15.15
N LEU A 660 29.49 7.11 -14.59
CA LEU A 660 30.46 6.61 -13.60
C LEU A 660 31.56 5.74 -14.21
N ALA A 661 31.77 5.79 -15.54
CA ALA A 661 32.77 4.98 -16.23
C ALA A 661 34.20 5.18 -15.68
N GLU A 662 34.58 6.41 -15.33
CA GLU A 662 35.88 6.68 -14.70
C GLU A 662 35.97 6.14 -13.27
N THR A 663 34.92 6.27 -12.47
CA THR A 663 34.87 5.70 -11.12
C THR A 663 35.02 4.17 -11.17
N ARG A 664 34.39 3.53 -12.16
CA ARG A 664 34.56 2.11 -12.43
C ARG A 664 35.98 1.75 -12.86
N PHE A 665 36.61 2.56 -13.72
CA PHE A 665 38.02 2.39 -14.09
C PHE A 665 38.95 2.47 -12.86
N LEU A 666 38.75 3.44 -11.97
CA LEU A 666 39.56 3.56 -10.75
C LEU A 666 39.38 2.37 -9.82
N TRP A 667 38.17 1.81 -9.76
CA TRP A 667 37.92 0.55 -9.07
C TRP A 667 38.72 -0.61 -9.69
N THR A 668 38.69 -0.77 -11.01
CA THR A 668 39.47 -1.78 -11.74
C THR A 668 40.99 -1.58 -11.56
N ALA A 669 41.49 -0.35 -11.58
CA ALA A 669 42.89 -0.04 -11.34
C ALA A 669 43.35 -0.51 -9.96
N ARG A 670 42.53 -0.31 -8.92
CA ARG A 670 42.79 -0.77 -7.54
C ARG A 670 42.71 -2.27 -7.36
N ILE A 671 42.01 -2.97 -8.25
CA ILE A 671 42.00 -4.44 -8.31
C ILE A 671 43.29 -4.98 -8.93
N ILE A 672 43.77 -4.34 -10.01
CA ILE A 672 44.82 -4.91 -10.88
C ILE A 672 46.23 -4.46 -10.47
N LEU A 673 46.36 -3.31 -9.79
CA LEU A 673 47.65 -2.78 -9.35
C LEU A 673 47.88 -2.97 -7.84
N PRO A 674 49.13 -3.16 -7.41
CA PRO A 674 49.51 -3.09 -6.00
C PRO A 674 49.43 -1.64 -5.48
N ARG A 675 49.18 -1.47 -4.18
CA ARG A 675 48.89 -0.16 -3.56
C ARG A 675 49.99 0.89 -3.76
N ASP A 676 51.22 0.45 -3.69
CA ASP A 676 52.42 1.29 -3.86
C ASP A 676 52.48 1.92 -5.25
N GLN A 677 51.75 1.42 -6.23
CA GLN A 677 51.74 1.95 -7.60
C GLN A 677 50.47 2.74 -7.94
N LEU A 678 49.47 2.78 -7.04
CA LEU A 678 48.22 3.52 -7.28
C LEU A 678 48.44 5.03 -7.40
N HIS A 679 49.47 5.58 -6.76
CA HIS A 679 49.84 6.99 -6.88
C HIS A 679 50.24 7.40 -8.32
N LEU A 680 50.58 6.43 -9.18
CA LEU A 680 50.91 6.65 -10.58
C LEU A 680 49.65 6.78 -11.46
N VAL A 681 48.47 6.43 -10.92
CA VAL A 681 47.19 6.55 -11.62
C VAL A 681 46.52 7.84 -11.17
N SER A 682 46.35 8.80 -12.09
CA SER A 682 45.67 10.06 -11.76
C SER A 682 44.21 9.82 -11.36
N GLU A 683 43.84 10.30 -10.17
CA GLU A 683 42.46 10.31 -9.68
C GLU A 683 41.62 11.49 -10.21
N SER A 684 42.26 12.46 -10.87
CA SER A 684 41.54 13.57 -11.51
C SER A 684 40.73 13.09 -12.71
N ARG A 685 39.58 13.73 -12.96
CA ARG A 685 38.73 13.41 -14.13
C ARG A 685 39.48 13.75 -15.41
N ASP A 686 39.63 12.77 -16.30
CA ASP A 686 40.30 12.91 -17.58
C ASP A 686 39.29 12.66 -18.72
N ARG A 687 39.02 13.71 -19.48
CA ARG A 687 38.04 13.66 -20.57
C ARG A 687 38.46 12.70 -21.69
N GLN A 688 39.76 12.53 -21.97
CA GLN A 688 40.22 11.60 -22.99
C GLN A 688 40.09 10.15 -22.51
N ARG A 689 40.41 9.89 -21.24
CA ARG A 689 40.21 8.59 -20.61
C ARG A 689 38.73 8.22 -20.55
N TRP A 690 37.85 9.15 -20.14
CA TRP A 690 36.41 8.92 -20.13
C TRP A 690 35.88 8.58 -21.52
N LYS A 691 36.29 9.33 -22.58
CA LYS A 691 35.92 9.04 -23.97
C LYS A 691 36.29 7.62 -24.41
N ALA A 692 37.46 7.12 -24.02
CA ALA A 692 37.88 5.75 -24.31
C ALA A 692 37.03 4.70 -23.58
N LEU A 693 36.49 5.03 -22.41
CA LEU A 693 35.69 4.14 -21.56
C LEU A 693 34.19 4.12 -21.89
N VAL A 694 33.64 5.17 -22.53
CA VAL A 694 32.19 5.28 -22.77
C VAL A 694 31.63 4.08 -23.52
N ILE A 695 32.19 3.77 -24.69
CA ILE A 695 31.67 2.71 -25.58
C ILE A 695 31.72 1.34 -24.89
N PRO A 696 32.86 0.86 -24.36
CA PRO A 696 32.88 -0.44 -23.70
C PRO A 696 32.00 -0.50 -22.44
N THR A 697 31.88 0.62 -21.70
CA THR A 697 31.01 0.68 -20.52
C THR A 697 29.54 0.63 -20.90
N LEU A 698 29.13 1.32 -21.97
CA LEU A 698 27.78 1.30 -22.52
C LEU A 698 27.38 -0.11 -22.95
N VAL A 699 28.24 -0.77 -23.75
CA VAL A 699 27.96 -2.13 -24.27
C VAL A 699 27.82 -3.13 -23.12
N TYR A 700 28.72 -3.08 -22.13
CA TYR A 700 28.60 -3.91 -20.94
C TYR A 700 27.33 -3.60 -20.15
N ALA A 701 27.03 -2.32 -19.89
CA ALA A 701 25.85 -1.92 -19.12
C ALA A 701 24.54 -2.31 -19.80
N MET A 702 24.48 -2.29 -21.14
CA MET A 702 23.34 -2.80 -21.89
C MET A 702 23.19 -4.31 -21.74
N ALA A 703 24.28 -5.07 -21.87
CA ALA A 703 24.26 -6.52 -21.66
C ALA A 703 23.84 -6.88 -20.22
N ASP A 704 24.32 -6.13 -19.23
CA ASP A 704 24.00 -6.30 -17.82
C ASP A 704 22.54 -5.92 -17.50
N ALA A 705 22.03 -4.84 -18.11
CA ALA A 705 20.62 -4.46 -18.00
C ALA A 705 19.68 -5.50 -18.64
N VAL A 706 20.08 -6.11 -19.76
CA VAL A 706 19.34 -7.24 -20.37
C VAL A 706 19.26 -8.39 -19.39
N MET A 707 20.37 -8.78 -18.77
CA MET A 707 20.40 -9.86 -17.78
C MET A 707 19.54 -9.55 -16.53
N MET A 708 19.40 -8.28 -16.17
CA MET A 708 18.65 -7.87 -14.98
C MET A 708 17.14 -7.74 -15.23
N HIS A 709 16.73 -7.25 -16.40
CA HIS A 709 15.35 -6.85 -16.65
C HIS A 709 14.57 -7.78 -17.59
N VAL A 710 15.25 -8.53 -18.45
CA VAL A 710 14.55 -9.41 -19.41
C VAL A 710 13.86 -10.61 -18.76
N PRO A 711 14.40 -11.28 -17.72
CA PRO A 711 13.66 -12.35 -17.03
C PRO A 711 12.29 -11.90 -16.52
N ALA A 712 12.20 -10.68 -15.97
CA ALA A 712 10.97 -10.10 -15.46
C ALA A 712 9.90 -9.83 -16.55
N LEU A 713 10.31 -9.70 -17.82
CA LEU A 713 9.38 -9.57 -18.96
C LEU A 713 8.74 -10.91 -19.36
N PHE A 714 9.38 -12.03 -19.03
CA PHE A 714 8.85 -13.37 -19.28
C PHE A 714 8.04 -13.89 -18.08
N ASP A 715 8.35 -13.44 -16.85
CA ASP A 715 7.52 -13.70 -15.66
C ASP A 715 6.17 -12.95 -15.70
N SER A 716 6.07 -11.84 -16.44
CA SER A 716 4.86 -11.01 -16.51
C SER A 716 3.68 -11.63 -17.27
N ASP A 717 3.90 -12.70 -18.04
CA ASP A 717 2.87 -13.41 -18.81
C ASP A 717 2.50 -14.80 -18.24
N LEU A 718 3.02 -15.19 -17.07
CA LEU A 718 2.89 -16.56 -16.55
C LEU A 718 2.44 -16.67 -15.08
N ALA A 719 1.66 -15.70 -14.59
CA ALA A 719 0.82 -15.89 -13.41
C ALA A 719 -0.50 -16.56 -13.82
N LEU A 720 -0.45 -17.86 -14.13
CA LEU A 720 -1.67 -18.68 -14.18
C LEU A 720 -2.19 -18.84 -12.74
N SER A 721 -3.48 -18.57 -12.57
CA SER A 721 -4.22 -18.77 -11.33
C SER A 721 -4.12 -20.22 -10.87
N ASP A 722 -3.92 -20.43 -9.57
CA ASP A 722 -4.01 -21.74 -8.92
C ASP A 722 -5.45 -22.30 -9.05
N GLU A 723 -5.73 -22.98 -10.16
CA GLU A 723 -6.62 -24.13 -10.26
C GLU A 723 -6.43 -24.81 -11.62
N GLU A 724 -6.16 -26.12 -11.58
CA GLU A 724 -5.91 -27.04 -12.71
C GLU A 724 -4.52 -26.99 -13.38
N ILE A 725 -3.48 -27.47 -12.68
CA ILE A 725 -2.25 -27.97 -13.34
C ILE A 725 -2.58 -29.28 -14.05
N ALA A 726 -3.13 -29.18 -15.26
CA ALA A 726 -3.03 -30.26 -16.23
C ALA A 726 -1.55 -30.47 -16.57
N ILE A 727 -1.15 -31.72 -16.87
CA ILE A 727 0.21 -32.09 -17.28
C ILE A 727 0.73 -31.22 -18.45
N ALA A 728 -0.19 -30.68 -19.27
CA ALA A 728 0.10 -29.69 -20.31
C ALA A 728 0.61 -28.35 -19.76
N GLY A 729 0.05 -27.82 -18.67
CA GLY A 729 0.50 -26.60 -18.00
C GLY A 729 1.88 -26.75 -17.38
N LEU A 730 2.18 -27.90 -16.77
CA LEU A 730 3.52 -28.20 -16.25
C LEU A 730 4.56 -28.27 -17.38
N SER A 731 4.21 -28.84 -18.55
CA SER A 731 5.10 -28.88 -19.71
C SER A 731 5.36 -27.49 -20.31
N TYR A 732 4.38 -26.59 -20.25
CA TYR A 732 4.50 -25.21 -20.72
C TYR A 732 5.35 -24.35 -19.78
N ILE A 733 5.14 -24.49 -18.46
CA ILE A 733 5.95 -23.82 -17.42
C ILE A 733 7.41 -24.28 -17.52
N VAL A 734 7.64 -25.60 -17.55
CA VAL A 734 8.98 -26.17 -17.70
C VAL A 734 9.60 -25.77 -19.05
N GLY A 735 8.81 -25.72 -20.13
CA GLY A 735 9.27 -25.26 -21.43
C GLY A 735 9.69 -23.79 -21.44
N SER A 736 8.93 -22.91 -20.78
CA SER A 736 9.24 -21.50 -20.61
C SER A 736 10.49 -21.30 -19.76
N ASP A 737 10.61 -21.98 -18.63
CA ASP A 737 11.77 -21.89 -17.74
C ASP A 737 13.05 -22.39 -18.43
N ILE A 738 12.97 -23.48 -19.19
CA ILE A 738 14.08 -23.98 -20.01
C ILE A 738 14.46 -22.95 -21.07
N LEU A 739 13.48 -22.30 -21.71
CA LEU A 739 13.71 -21.29 -22.73
C LEU A 739 14.34 -20.01 -22.15
N ILE A 740 13.87 -19.53 -21.00
CA ILE A 740 14.43 -18.39 -20.28
C ILE A 740 15.84 -18.73 -19.80
N ALA A 741 16.06 -19.90 -19.21
CA ALA A 741 17.38 -20.35 -18.79
C ALA A 741 18.34 -20.48 -19.99
N GLY A 742 17.85 -21.00 -21.12
CA GLY A 742 18.59 -21.08 -22.38
C GLY A 742 18.95 -19.69 -22.92
N PHE A 743 18.00 -18.75 -22.93
CA PHE A 743 18.23 -17.37 -23.34
C PHE A 743 19.21 -16.65 -22.41
N MET A 744 19.07 -16.82 -21.10
CA MET A 744 19.95 -16.22 -20.10
C MET A 744 21.37 -16.78 -20.21
N LEU A 745 21.52 -18.09 -20.42
CA LEU A 745 22.81 -18.71 -20.70
C LEU A 745 23.43 -18.17 -21.99
N PHE A 746 22.63 -18.01 -23.04
CA PHE A 746 23.05 -17.44 -24.31
C PHE A 746 23.50 -15.98 -24.15
N ALA A 747 22.68 -15.13 -23.54
CA ALA A 747 22.99 -13.74 -23.27
C ALA A 747 24.25 -13.61 -22.39
N HIS A 748 24.42 -14.50 -21.41
CA HIS A 748 25.63 -14.53 -20.60
C HIS A 748 26.88 -14.86 -21.41
N LEU A 749 26.82 -15.91 -22.25
CA LEU A 749 27.96 -16.39 -23.04
C LEU A 749 28.36 -15.44 -24.16
N PHE A 750 27.37 -14.83 -24.83
CA PHE A 750 27.59 -14.07 -26.07
C PHE A 750 27.48 -12.55 -25.90
N LEU A 751 26.86 -12.06 -24.81
CA LEU A 751 26.71 -10.62 -24.58
C LEU A 751 27.47 -10.16 -23.33
N LEU A 752 27.15 -10.71 -22.15
CA LEU A 752 27.68 -10.20 -20.88
C LEU A 752 29.17 -10.49 -20.73
N LEU A 753 29.60 -11.74 -20.89
CA LEU A 753 30.99 -12.13 -20.66
C LEU A 753 31.96 -11.51 -21.69
N PRO A 754 31.66 -11.51 -23.01
CA PRO A 754 32.52 -10.84 -23.99
C PRO A 754 32.63 -9.33 -23.77
N SER A 755 31.52 -8.66 -23.45
CA SER A 755 31.53 -7.22 -23.17
C SER A 755 32.29 -6.89 -21.89
N TYR A 756 32.23 -7.77 -20.87
CA TYR A 756 33.02 -7.62 -19.65
C TYR A 756 34.52 -7.74 -19.91
N ILE A 757 34.93 -8.74 -20.72
CA ILE A 757 36.34 -8.91 -21.12
C ILE A 757 36.84 -7.64 -21.81
N VAL A 758 36.10 -7.16 -22.82
CA VAL A 758 36.45 -5.93 -23.56
C VAL A 758 36.57 -4.73 -22.62
N LEU A 759 35.65 -4.58 -21.68
CA LEU A 759 35.69 -3.49 -20.71
C LEU A 759 36.96 -3.54 -19.84
N ILE A 760 37.31 -4.72 -19.31
CA ILE A 760 38.51 -4.88 -18.50
C ILE A 760 39.79 -4.64 -19.32
N LEU A 761 39.87 -5.12 -20.56
CA LEU A 761 41.04 -4.91 -21.42
C LEU A 761 41.26 -3.43 -21.75
N VAL A 762 40.19 -2.71 -22.11
CA VAL A 762 40.28 -1.27 -22.36
C VAL A 762 40.68 -0.54 -21.07
N GLN A 763 40.06 -0.87 -19.93
CA GLN A 763 40.41 -0.28 -18.64
C GLN A 763 41.88 -0.55 -18.26
N ALA A 764 42.38 -1.76 -18.43
CA ALA A 764 43.77 -2.09 -18.10
C ALA A 764 44.78 -1.41 -19.03
N SER A 765 44.46 -1.26 -20.33
CA SER A 765 45.32 -0.56 -21.30
C SER A 765 45.51 0.93 -21.01
N LEU A 766 44.59 1.53 -20.23
CA LEU A 766 44.64 2.94 -19.83
C LEU A 766 45.54 3.17 -18.60
N LEU A 767 46.09 2.11 -17.99
CA LEU A 767 47.04 2.23 -16.89
C LEU A 767 48.44 2.60 -17.43
N PRO A 768 49.28 3.32 -16.64
CA PRO A 768 50.61 3.68 -17.09
C PRO A 768 51.45 2.44 -17.43
N PRO A 769 52.20 2.44 -18.54
CA PRO A 769 52.93 1.25 -19.03
C PRO A 769 54.02 0.77 -18.06
N ALA A 770 54.50 1.64 -17.17
CA ALA A 770 55.48 1.34 -16.14
C ALA A 770 54.90 0.56 -14.94
N CYS A 771 53.57 0.55 -14.76
CA CYS A 771 52.94 -0.11 -13.62
C CYS A 771 53.01 -1.63 -13.76
N GLU A 772 53.41 -2.31 -12.69
CA GLU A 772 53.32 -3.76 -12.53
C GLU A 772 51.94 -4.17 -12.04
N THR A 773 51.34 -5.11 -12.75
CA THR A 773 50.04 -5.69 -12.41
C THR A 773 50.19 -6.85 -11.42
N LEU A 774 49.08 -7.27 -10.82
CA LEU A 774 48.99 -8.48 -10.01
C LEU A 774 48.99 -9.78 -10.83
N VAL A 775 49.19 -9.70 -12.15
CA VAL A 775 49.41 -10.84 -13.04
C VAL A 775 50.89 -11.21 -12.98
N PHE A 776 51.19 -12.46 -12.60
CA PHE A 776 52.57 -12.91 -12.41
C PHE A 776 53.12 -13.59 -13.67
N ALA A 777 54.37 -13.29 -14.02
CA ALA A 777 55.08 -13.97 -15.11
C ALA A 777 55.42 -15.42 -14.73
N SER A 778 55.54 -16.28 -15.74
CA SER A 778 55.90 -17.70 -15.59
C SER A 778 57.36 -17.95 -15.16
N THR A 779 58.16 -16.89 -14.95
CA THR A 779 59.60 -16.92 -14.65
C THR A 779 59.92 -16.80 -13.15
N PRO A 780 61.13 -17.17 -12.67
CA PRO A 780 61.45 -17.29 -11.23
C PRO A 780 61.49 -15.96 -10.45
N GLN A 781 61.30 -14.83 -11.14
CA GLN A 781 61.34 -13.50 -10.54
C GLN A 781 59.97 -13.16 -9.95
N ARG A 782 59.91 -12.85 -8.65
CA ARG A 782 58.69 -12.53 -7.89
C ARG A 782 58.05 -11.16 -8.26
N ARG A 783 58.20 -10.69 -9.50
CA ARG A 783 57.73 -9.39 -9.99
C ARG A 783 56.38 -9.50 -10.73
N GLY A 784 55.54 -8.48 -10.68
CA GLY A 784 54.32 -8.41 -11.49
C GLY A 784 54.63 -8.00 -12.93
N ARG A 785 53.82 -8.42 -13.91
CA ARG A 785 54.01 -8.01 -15.31
C ARG A 785 53.65 -6.56 -15.51
N ARG A 786 54.45 -5.82 -16.28
CA ARG A 786 54.15 -4.42 -16.55
C ARG A 786 53.01 -4.28 -17.54
N VAL A 787 52.18 -3.24 -17.41
CA VAL A 787 51.09 -2.95 -18.35
C VAL A 787 51.61 -2.85 -19.78
N GLY A 788 52.77 -2.21 -20.00
CA GLY A 788 53.40 -2.11 -21.33
C GLY A 788 53.95 -3.43 -21.88
N GLU A 789 54.11 -4.47 -21.06
CA GLU A 789 54.45 -5.83 -21.50
C GLU A 789 53.21 -6.63 -21.92
N ILE A 790 52.01 -6.19 -21.48
CA ILE A 790 50.73 -6.84 -21.79
C ILE A 790 50.11 -6.22 -23.05
N PHE A 791 50.21 -4.90 -23.20
CA PHE A 791 49.71 -4.14 -24.35
C PHE A 791 50.92 -3.43 -25.00
N GLU A 792 51.35 -3.89 -26.19
CA GLU A 792 52.58 -3.43 -26.86
C GLU A 792 52.76 -1.89 -26.84
N VAL A 793 53.97 -1.45 -26.46
CA VAL A 793 54.33 -0.09 -26.01
C VAL A 793 54.06 1.04 -27.03
N ASN A 794 53.80 0.75 -28.32
CA ASN A 794 53.81 1.77 -29.39
C ASN A 794 52.43 2.14 -30.00
N ARG A 795 51.29 1.71 -29.45
CA ARG A 795 49.96 1.96 -30.09
C ARG A 795 48.94 2.81 -29.31
N GLY A 796 49.29 3.33 -28.13
CA GLY A 796 48.32 4.09 -27.31
C GLY A 796 47.23 3.19 -26.71
N PRO A 797 46.21 3.77 -26.06
CA PRO A 797 45.18 2.98 -25.36
C PRO A 797 44.34 2.16 -26.33
N LEU A 798 44.02 0.94 -25.92
CA LEU A 798 43.32 -0.05 -26.74
C LEU A 798 41.91 0.47 -27.10
N LYS A 799 41.57 0.49 -28.39
CA LYS A 799 40.19 0.81 -28.81
C LYS A 799 39.29 -0.38 -28.56
N ALA A 800 38.00 -0.13 -28.28
CA ALA A 800 37.03 -1.20 -28.04
C ALA A 800 36.98 -2.24 -29.19
N GLN A 801 37.11 -1.80 -30.45
CA GLN A 801 37.15 -2.68 -31.62
C GLN A 801 38.39 -3.59 -31.66
N GLU A 802 39.53 -3.12 -31.16
CA GLU A 802 40.77 -3.89 -31.08
C GLU A 802 40.69 -4.89 -29.93
N ALA A 803 40.11 -4.49 -28.80
CA ALA A 803 39.84 -5.36 -27.65
C ALA A 803 38.91 -6.52 -28.00
N VAL A 804 37.88 -6.29 -28.84
CA VAL A 804 36.99 -7.35 -29.33
C VAL A 804 37.77 -8.44 -30.09
N ARG A 805 38.79 -8.07 -30.87
CA ARG A 805 39.64 -9.03 -31.60
C ARG A 805 40.53 -9.88 -30.68
N MET A 806 40.74 -9.42 -29.45
CA MET A 806 41.49 -10.16 -28.41
C MET A 806 40.60 -11.14 -27.63
N VAL A 807 39.27 -11.16 -27.86
CA VAL A 807 38.36 -12.12 -27.23
C VAL A 807 38.40 -13.45 -27.99
N GLY A 808 39.31 -14.35 -27.60
CA GLY A 808 39.35 -15.72 -28.13
C GLY A 808 38.36 -16.66 -27.44
N VAL A 809 37.98 -17.75 -28.12
CA VAL A 809 37.07 -18.80 -27.58
C VAL A 809 37.66 -19.43 -26.31
N VAL A 810 38.97 -19.68 -26.28
CA VAL A 810 39.64 -20.33 -25.14
C VAL A 810 39.67 -19.44 -23.88
N PRO A 811 40.06 -18.15 -23.94
CA PRO A 811 39.88 -17.20 -22.84
C PRO A 811 38.44 -17.09 -22.34
N LEU A 812 37.47 -17.05 -23.26
CA LEU A 812 36.05 -16.97 -22.92
C LEU A 812 35.59 -18.20 -22.11
N LEU A 813 35.99 -19.41 -22.52
CA LEU A 813 35.68 -20.64 -21.80
C LEU A 813 36.31 -20.69 -20.40
N TRP A 814 37.52 -20.14 -20.22
CA TRP A 814 38.12 -20.04 -18.89
C TRP A 814 37.41 -19.03 -17.99
N CYS A 815 36.97 -17.90 -18.54
CA CYS A 815 36.16 -16.93 -17.82
C CYS A 815 34.78 -17.52 -17.45
N LEU A 816 34.18 -18.30 -18.35
CA LEU A 816 32.93 -19.02 -18.08
C LEU A 816 33.10 -20.07 -16.98
N GLU A 817 34.20 -20.82 -17.00
CA GLU A 817 34.53 -21.79 -15.94
C GLU A 817 34.66 -21.09 -14.57
N LEU A 818 35.31 -19.92 -14.52
CA LEU A 818 35.44 -19.15 -13.27
C LEU A 818 34.10 -18.56 -12.82
N HIS A 819 33.27 -18.11 -13.76
CA HIS A 819 31.91 -17.65 -13.47
C HIS A 819 31.03 -18.78 -12.93
N GLY A 820 31.09 -19.98 -13.52
CA GLY A 820 30.37 -21.16 -13.02
C GLY A 820 30.79 -21.54 -11.59
N LYS A 821 32.09 -21.44 -11.26
CA LYS A 821 32.57 -21.62 -9.87
C LYS A 821 32.01 -20.55 -8.93
N MET A 822 31.91 -19.30 -9.37
CA MET A 822 31.28 -18.24 -8.59
C MET A 822 29.81 -18.57 -8.30
N CYS A 823 29.04 -18.95 -9.32
CA CYS A 823 27.64 -19.36 -9.18
C CYS A 823 27.48 -20.53 -8.21
N LEU A 824 28.36 -21.53 -8.28
CA LEU A 824 28.36 -22.67 -7.35
C LEU A 824 28.62 -22.23 -5.90
N CYS A 825 29.56 -21.30 -5.68
CA CYS A 825 29.80 -20.73 -4.35
C CYS A 825 28.57 -19.95 -3.84
N LEU A 826 27.96 -19.12 -4.69
CA LEU A 826 26.77 -18.34 -4.34
C LEU A 826 25.57 -19.27 -4.02
N PHE A 827 25.39 -20.33 -4.81
CA PHE A 827 24.40 -21.37 -4.54
C PHE A 827 24.66 -22.07 -3.21
N GLY A 828 25.91 -22.41 -2.91
CA GLY A 828 26.30 -22.99 -1.62
C GLY A 828 25.96 -22.07 -0.44
N VAL A 829 26.23 -20.77 -0.56
CA VAL A 829 25.86 -19.78 0.46
C VAL A 829 24.35 -19.70 0.62
N ALA A 830 23.60 -19.60 -0.48
CA ALA A 830 22.14 -19.58 -0.44
C ALA A 830 21.59 -20.85 0.23
N ALA A 831 22.10 -22.04 -0.16
CA ALA A 831 21.69 -23.31 0.42
C ALA A 831 21.99 -23.40 1.93
N VAL A 832 23.15 -22.92 2.37
CA VAL A 832 23.52 -22.87 3.81
C VAL A 832 22.66 -21.88 4.57
N VAL A 833 22.43 -20.68 4.04
CA VAL A 833 21.57 -19.66 4.67
C VAL A 833 20.15 -20.19 4.77
N HIS A 834 19.59 -20.75 3.69
CA HIS A 834 18.26 -21.34 3.70
C HIS A 834 18.17 -22.53 4.66
N SER A 835 19.17 -23.42 4.68
CA SER A 835 19.18 -24.56 5.62
C SER A 835 19.28 -24.07 7.06
N ALA A 836 20.17 -23.12 7.37
CA ALA A 836 20.33 -22.57 8.70
C ALA A 836 19.05 -21.86 9.18
N VAL A 837 18.41 -21.07 8.31
CA VAL A 837 17.13 -20.43 8.63
C VAL A 837 15.99 -21.46 8.73
N TYR A 838 16.04 -22.56 7.99
CA TYR A 838 15.07 -23.65 8.05
C TYR A 838 15.20 -24.49 9.34
N TYR A 839 16.42 -24.82 9.77
CA TYR A 839 16.68 -25.60 11.00
C TYR A 839 16.56 -24.77 12.30
N MET A 840 16.52 -23.44 12.20
CA MET A 840 16.27 -22.54 13.33
C MET A 840 14.79 -22.15 13.48
N LYS A 841 13.91 -22.67 12.61
CA LYS A 841 12.45 -22.72 12.83
C LYS A 841 12.11 -23.99 13.61
#